data_AF-A0A7C5SQ48-F1
#
_entry.id   AF-A0A7C5SQ48-F1
#
_cell.length_a   1.000
_cell.length_b   1.000
_cell.length_c   1.000
_cell.angle_alpha   90.00
_cell.angle_beta   90.00
_cell.angle_gamma   90.00
#
_symmetry.space_group_name_H-M   'P 1'
#
loop_
_entity.id
_entity.type
_entity.pdbx_description
1 polymer ?
#
loop_
_entity_poly.entity_id
_entity_poly.type
_entity_poly.pdbx_seq_one_letter_code
_entity_poly.pdbx_strand_id
1 'polypeptide(L)'
;MKRAATRSVIALTERLLLAAFLAGFASLFVYNDWLWRWDNLLYDAQLSFWKRPASEQIVIIAIDDASLSELGNWPWPRAIHARLLDHLTDNAQPAAIGLDIIFSEADRYRPDNDTALAGAISRSGLVVLPIYMTQKNPRSFPIEALPLPVLADNAAGLGHVHIDLSDDGIARHVFLYEGIGKPRWRHFSLALLEAAGRPLPPSDSLSRENSNAAAEPSMMRWSREAPLLIPYAGPPGHFQRIAYSQVLAGKYPPGFFDHKFVLIGATAEGMGDVLPTPFSGHSRAMPGIEINANILDALLQGIHLRAVDKPVKLLITLLLVLLPLISFQFLKPRSALLALLLIIVSTIGATGLLLWFFQLWLSPATAILFQLSSYPLWSWRRLEHAIRHLNHELDDLNRQRKKISIHRRTDIRRGINFMRALIPINGWALVSESDAVIMRDGHTPAKDRGLHNRAGWHLDSYSAWASIVYHKQHCRLGLSFELDSVISQEERQLLDQLLASLQDSEEDRELPGDFLDAKIRQIQLAETNLLKLRRFIDDGLSNMADGVIVCDACGEILLSNSRASWYLMGDDNARLSNLSLSSILEDIRLPGNTSWKPLLRKSLVLRERVITQAQHKSGRDLMVQISPLDLVDNHTGGLVINLSDIQLLKGSEKKRDELLNFLSHDLRSPLSATLALIELSKNKNDAGELHGVIEQIASNTSKTLHLAEQFLHLSRAKSNEDLPLYDIDFNTVVLNATEQMWTLAQAKKIQLSQSFSEEELWILGEPDLLERAIVNLISNAIKYSDNNTNVKVNVFTRQKNIYCCVIDEGYGISREDLPDLFELFKRVHRDGKKRKLGIGLGLAFVDAVAQRHGGHVDVESTAGLGSSFCLVIPYQPAA
;
A
#
# COMPACT_ATOMS: atom_id res chain seq x y z
N MET A 1 7.06 41.37 5.62
CA MET A 1 5.88 41.71 4.79
C MET A 1 6.13 41.63 3.28
N LYS A 2 7.22 42.17 2.71
CA LYS A 2 7.48 42.10 1.24
C LYS A 2 7.56 40.66 0.66
N ARG A 3 8.16 39.69 1.36
CA ARG A 3 8.25 38.28 0.91
C ARG A 3 6.91 37.52 0.87
N ALA A 4 5.93 37.91 1.69
CA ALA A 4 4.60 37.29 1.68
C ALA A 4 3.76 37.75 0.48
N ALA A 5 3.89 39.03 0.10
CA ALA A 5 3.24 39.60 -1.07
C ALA A 5 3.74 38.96 -2.38
N THR A 6 5.05 38.74 -2.54
CA THR A 6 5.63 38.13 -3.76
C THR A 6 5.20 36.67 -3.97
N ARG A 7 5.05 35.89 -2.88
CA ARG A 7 4.55 34.50 -2.95
C ARG A 7 3.07 34.43 -3.37
N SER A 8 2.25 35.41 -2.95
CA SER A 8 0.84 35.47 -3.35
C SER A 8 0.64 35.79 -4.83
N VAL A 9 1.51 36.64 -5.41
CA VAL A 9 1.43 37.05 -6.82
C VAL A 9 1.81 35.90 -7.76
N ILE A 10 2.85 35.13 -7.45
CA ILE A 10 3.28 33.98 -8.28
C ILE A 10 2.23 32.87 -8.25
N ALA A 11 1.61 32.61 -7.09
CA ALA A 11 0.52 31.64 -7.01
C ALA A 11 -0.72 32.08 -7.80
N LEU A 12 -0.97 33.38 -7.91
CA LEU A 12 -2.08 33.93 -8.68
C LEU A 12 -1.84 33.86 -10.20
N THR A 13 -0.65 34.23 -10.67
CA THR A 13 -0.31 34.17 -12.11
C THR A 13 -0.35 32.73 -12.63
N GLU A 14 0.15 31.80 -11.84
CA GLU A 14 0.11 30.38 -12.18
C GLU A 14 -1.32 29.84 -12.31
N ARG A 15 -2.24 30.25 -11.44
CA ARG A 15 -3.67 29.89 -11.52
C ARG A 15 -4.33 30.48 -12.76
N LEU A 16 -4.02 31.73 -13.08
CA LEU A 16 -4.53 32.40 -14.28
C LEU A 16 -4.05 31.70 -15.55
N LEU A 17 -2.81 31.21 -15.58
CA LEU A 17 -2.30 30.41 -16.71
C LEU A 17 -3.06 29.09 -16.89
N LEU A 18 -3.38 28.39 -15.80
CA LEU A 18 -4.17 27.15 -15.89
C LEU A 18 -5.59 27.43 -16.38
N ALA A 19 -6.22 28.49 -15.86
CA ALA A 19 -7.54 28.92 -16.28
C ALA A 19 -7.57 29.33 -17.76
N ALA A 20 -6.58 30.11 -18.21
CA ALA A 20 -6.43 30.51 -19.61
C ALA A 20 -6.19 29.31 -20.54
N PHE A 21 -5.37 28.34 -20.11
CA PHE A 21 -5.15 27.11 -20.85
C PHE A 21 -6.46 26.32 -21.02
N LEU A 22 -7.17 26.03 -19.92
CA LEU A 22 -8.42 25.30 -19.96
C LEU A 22 -9.51 26.04 -20.76
N ALA A 23 -9.62 27.36 -20.61
CA ALA A 23 -10.54 28.20 -21.36
C ALA A 23 -10.22 28.21 -22.86
N GLY A 24 -8.94 28.30 -23.25
CA GLY A 24 -8.51 28.29 -24.65
C GLY A 24 -8.84 26.98 -25.34
N PHE A 25 -8.52 25.85 -24.69
CA PHE A 25 -8.86 24.53 -25.22
C PHE A 25 -10.38 24.28 -25.24
N ALA A 26 -11.11 24.67 -24.19
CA ALA A 26 -12.57 24.58 -24.19
C ALA A 26 -13.19 25.39 -25.34
N SER A 27 -12.64 26.59 -25.62
CA SER A 27 -13.08 27.42 -26.74
C SER A 27 -12.86 26.73 -28.08
N LEU A 28 -11.69 26.10 -28.27
CA LEU A 28 -11.38 25.35 -29.49
C LEU A 28 -12.32 24.16 -29.69
N PHE A 29 -12.65 23.43 -28.61
CA PHE A 29 -13.57 22.29 -28.65
C PHE A 29 -15.00 22.73 -28.97
N VAL A 30 -15.47 23.82 -28.35
CA VAL A 30 -16.79 24.41 -28.65
C VAL A 30 -16.88 24.91 -30.09
N TYR A 31 -15.81 25.50 -30.61
CA TYR A 31 -15.79 26.04 -31.98
C TYR A 31 -15.86 24.94 -33.04
N ASN A 32 -15.13 23.83 -32.82
CA ASN A 32 -15.04 22.71 -33.77
C ASN A 32 -16.07 21.59 -33.52
N ASP A 33 -16.90 21.69 -32.48
CA ASP A 33 -17.93 20.70 -32.12
C ASP A 33 -17.37 19.25 -32.02
N TRP A 34 -16.13 19.08 -31.56
CA TRP A 34 -15.43 17.78 -31.53
C TRP A 34 -16.09 16.70 -30.67
N LEU A 35 -16.89 17.11 -29.68
CA LEU A 35 -17.56 16.20 -28.75
C LEU A 35 -19.03 15.93 -29.11
N TRP A 36 -19.44 16.21 -30.35
CA TRP A 36 -20.82 16.06 -30.81
C TRP A 36 -21.45 14.69 -30.47
N ARG A 37 -20.67 13.59 -30.54
CA ARG A 37 -21.15 12.24 -30.18
C ARG A 37 -21.58 12.13 -28.72
N TRP A 38 -20.78 12.72 -27.83
CA TRP A 38 -21.07 12.71 -26.40
C TRP A 38 -22.21 13.66 -26.06
N ASP A 39 -22.29 14.80 -26.75
CA ASP A 39 -23.43 15.71 -26.62
C ASP A 39 -24.73 15.04 -27.06
N ASN A 40 -24.73 14.31 -28.19
CA ASN A 40 -25.91 13.58 -28.65
C ASN A 40 -26.32 12.45 -27.68
N LEU A 41 -25.36 11.73 -27.10
CA LEU A 41 -25.65 10.71 -26.09
C LEU A 41 -26.32 11.32 -24.84
N LEU A 42 -25.82 12.48 -24.39
CA LEU A 42 -26.40 13.21 -23.26
C LEU A 42 -27.78 13.77 -23.62
N TYR A 43 -27.97 14.25 -24.85
CA TYR A 43 -29.26 14.72 -25.36
C TYR A 43 -30.29 13.60 -25.33
N ASP A 44 -29.95 12.45 -25.92
CA ASP A 44 -30.84 11.29 -26.00
C ASP A 44 -31.23 10.79 -24.61
N ALA A 45 -30.25 10.74 -23.69
CA ALA A 45 -30.50 10.39 -22.30
C ALA A 45 -31.49 11.37 -21.64
N GLN A 46 -31.26 12.68 -21.73
CA GLN A 46 -32.15 13.68 -21.14
C GLN A 46 -33.56 13.68 -21.77
N LEU A 47 -33.65 13.43 -23.07
CA LEU A 47 -34.91 13.33 -23.78
C LEU A 47 -35.69 12.08 -23.33
N SER A 48 -35.00 10.94 -23.13
CA SER A 48 -35.63 9.70 -22.67
C SER A 48 -36.27 9.81 -21.28
N PHE A 49 -35.74 10.67 -20.41
CA PHE A 49 -36.31 11.00 -19.11
C PHE A 49 -37.53 11.94 -19.23
N TRP A 50 -37.64 12.71 -20.30
CA TRP A 50 -38.71 13.69 -20.52
C TRP A 50 -39.86 13.13 -21.35
N LYS A 51 -40.56 12.14 -20.80
CA LYS A 51 -41.78 11.59 -21.43
C LYS A 51 -42.95 12.56 -21.24
N ARG A 52 -43.63 12.91 -22.32
CA ARG A 52 -44.84 13.75 -22.34
C ARG A 52 -46.05 12.91 -22.73
N PRO A 53 -47.27 13.19 -22.26
CA PRO A 53 -48.46 12.51 -22.79
C PRO A 53 -48.63 12.82 -24.28
N ALA A 54 -49.02 11.82 -25.08
CA ALA A 54 -49.35 12.05 -26.50
C ALA A 54 -50.60 12.93 -26.62
N SER A 55 -50.58 13.89 -27.56
CA SER A 55 -51.76 14.72 -27.81
C SER A 55 -52.95 13.88 -28.28
N GLU A 56 -54.09 14.06 -27.61
CA GLU A 56 -55.36 13.45 -28.00
C GLU A 56 -55.92 14.01 -29.31
N GLN A 57 -55.33 15.10 -29.83
CA GLN A 57 -55.71 15.71 -31.11
C GLN A 57 -55.09 15.01 -32.32
N ILE A 58 -54.19 14.05 -32.13
CA ILE A 58 -53.50 13.34 -33.22
C ILE A 58 -53.89 11.87 -33.18
N VAL A 59 -54.34 11.35 -34.33
CA VAL A 59 -54.67 9.94 -34.52
C VAL A 59 -53.96 9.41 -35.76
N ILE A 60 -53.33 8.25 -35.63
CA ILE A 60 -52.66 7.57 -36.75
C ILE A 60 -53.57 6.46 -37.27
N ILE A 61 -53.92 6.52 -38.55
CA ILE A 61 -54.48 5.40 -39.30
C ILE A 61 -53.31 4.59 -39.86
N ALA A 62 -53.07 3.45 -39.21
CA ALA A 62 -51.92 2.61 -39.45
C ALA A 62 -52.16 1.66 -40.63
N ILE A 63 -51.34 1.77 -41.69
CA ILE A 63 -51.18 0.70 -42.67
C ILE A 63 -50.28 -0.34 -41.99
N ASP A 64 -50.92 -1.29 -41.32
CA ASP A 64 -50.32 -2.31 -40.46
C ASP A 64 -50.47 -3.73 -41.05
N ASP A 65 -49.82 -4.71 -40.42
CA ASP A 65 -49.85 -6.11 -40.88
C ASP A 65 -51.28 -6.68 -40.91
N ALA A 66 -52.15 -6.24 -39.99
CA ALA A 66 -53.57 -6.63 -39.97
C ALA A 66 -54.29 -6.12 -41.23
N SER A 67 -54.11 -4.85 -41.60
CA SER A 67 -54.73 -4.27 -42.79
C SER A 67 -54.21 -4.91 -44.07
N LEU A 68 -52.92 -5.25 -44.14
CA LEU A 68 -52.33 -5.98 -45.27
C LEU A 68 -52.91 -7.38 -45.42
N SER A 69 -53.15 -8.07 -44.29
CA SER A 69 -53.76 -9.40 -44.31
C SER A 69 -55.22 -9.39 -44.79
N GLU A 70 -55.97 -8.32 -44.50
CA GLU A 70 -57.38 -8.19 -44.88
C GLU A 70 -57.58 -7.63 -46.30
N LEU A 71 -56.78 -6.65 -46.70
CA LEU A 71 -56.94 -5.91 -47.97
C LEU A 71 -56.06 -6.45 -49.11
N GLY A 72 -55.07 -7.29 -48.79
CA GLY A 72 -54.17 -7.93 -49.75
C GLY A 72 -52.84 -7.18 -49.96
N ASN A 73 -52.13 -7.56 -51.02
CA ASN A 73 -50.76 -7.10 -51.29
C ASN A 73 -50.67 -5.59 -51.57
N TRP A 74 -49.68 -4.95 -50.96
CA TRP A 74 -49.30 -3.56 -51.23
C TRP A 74 -48.53 -3.42 -52.57
N PRO A 75 -48.67 -2.31 -53.32
CA PRO A 75 -49.55 -1.16 -53.10
C PRO A 75 -51.01 -1.46 -53.46
N TRP A 76 -51.94 -0.94 -52.65
CA TRP A 76 -53.37 -1.08 -52.91
C TRP A 76 -53.86 -0.16 -54.03
N PRO A 77 -54.96 -0.49 -54.73
CA PRO A 77 -55.57 0.39 -55.71
C PRO A 77 -55.98 1.73 -55.09
N ARG A 78 -55.75 2.85 -55.78
CA ARG A 78 -56.08 4.20 -55.27
C ARG A 78 -57.56 4.42 -54.98
N ALA A 79 -58.45 3.64 -55.60
CA ALA A 79 -59.87 3.60 -55.25
C ALA A 79 -60.12 3.16 -53.79
N ILE A 80 -59.23 2.37 -53.18
CA ILE A 80 -59.31 2.03 -51.75
C ILE A 80 -59.02 3.27 -50.89
N HIS A 81 -57.98 4.03 -51.25
CA HIS A 81 -57.66 5.29 -50.59
C HIS A 81 -58.77 6.34 -50.76
N ALA A 82 -59.37 6.42 -51.96
CA ALA A 82 -60.52 7.28 -52.22
C ALA A 82 -61.70 6.95 -51.28
N ARG A 83 -62.05 5.67 -51.13
CA ARG A 83 -63.11 5.22 -50.21
C ARG A 83 -62.81 5.55 -48.76
N LEU A 84 -61.56 5.45 -48.31
CA LEU A 84 -61.18 5.85 -46.95
C LEU A 84 -61.41 7.35 -46.74
N LEU A 85 -60.97 8.18 -47.69
CA LEU A 85 -61.13 9.63 -47.61
C LEU A 85 -62.61 10.04 -47.64
N ASP A 86 -63.40 9.43 -48.51
CA ASP A 86 -64.85 9.64 -48.55
C ASP A 86 -65.50 9.22 -47.22
N HIS A 87 -65.12 8.05 -46.67
CA HIS A 87 -65.62 7.59 -45.39
C HIS A 87 -65.31 8.57 -44.25
N LEU A 88 -64.09 9.10 -44.20
CA LEU A 88 -63.68 10.11 -43.22
C LEU A 88 -64.36 11.46 -43.45
N THR A 89 -64.64 11.84 -44.69
CA THR A 89 -65.29 13.12 -45.01
C THR A 89 -66.79 13.07 -44.71
N ASP A 90 -67.44 11.94 -44.97
CA ASP A 90 -68.89 11.78 -44.80
C ASP A 90 -69.28 11.49 -43.34
N ASN A 91 -68.43 10.78 -42.59
CA ASN A 91 -68.77 10.25 -41.26
C ASN A 91 -67.95 10.85 -40.12
N ALA A 92 -66.93 11.66 -40.42
CA ALA A 92 -66.10 12.33 -39.43
C ALA A 92 -65.82 13.79 -39.81
N GLN A 93 -65.46 14.62 -38.82
CA GLN A 93 -65.07 16.01 -39.05
C GLN A 93 -63.60 16.24 -38.67
N PRO A 94 -62.62 15.64 -39.40
CA PRO A 94 -61.21 15.82 -39.07
C PRO A 94 -60.77 17.27 -39.25
N ALA A 95 -59.76 17.70 -38.50
CA ALA A 95 -59.16 19.03 -38.64
C ALA A 95 -58.29 19.14 -39.90
N ALA A 96 -57.51 18.10 -40.18
CA ALA A 96 -56.75 17.91 -41.42
C ALA A 96 -56.40 16.43 -41.58
N ILE A 97 -56.19 15.99 -42.83
CA ILE A 97 -55.84 14.62 -43.15
C ILE A 97 -54.47 14.60 -43.84
N GLY A 98 -53.48 13.97 -43.23
CA GLY A 98 -52.17 13.74 -43.84
C GLY A 98 -52.13 12.36 -44.45
N LEU A 99 -51.94 12.26 -45.77
CA LEU A 99 -51.86 10.99 -46.48
C LEU A 99 -50.42 10.69 -46.90
N ASP A 100 -49.62 10.13 -46.01
CA ASP A 100 -48.19 9.82 -46.19
C ASP A 100 -48.00 8.53 -47.03
N ILE A 101 -48.31 8.64 -48.33
CA ILE A 101 -48.16 7.59 -49.34
C ILE A 101 -47.56 8.21 -50.61
N ILE A 102 -46.61 7.50 -51.24
CA ILE A 102 -45.96 7.94 -52.47
C ILE A 102 -46.91 7.79 -53.66
N PHE A 103 -47.30 8.91 -54.28
CA PHE A 103 -48.14 8.96 -55.49
C PHE A 103 -47.44 9.67 -56.66
N SER A 104 -46.16 9.41 -56.89
CA SER A 104 -45.37 10.08 -57.94
C SER A 104 -45.55 9.51 -59.36
N GLU A 105 -46.08 8.30 -59.49
CA GLU A 105 -46.28 7.62 -60.79
C GLU A 105 -47.77 7.36 -61.06
N ALA A 106 -48.22 7.47 -62.32
CA ALA A 106 -49.61 7.19 -62.70
C ALA A 106 -49.97 5.70 -62.56
N ASP A 107 -51.23 5.39 -62.21
CA ASP A 107 -51.73 4.01 -62.27
C ASP A 107 -51.83 3.58 -63.74
N ARG A 108 -50.85 2.79 -64.18
CA ARG A 108 -50.75 2.34 -65.58
C ARG A 108 -51.83 1.34 -65.98
N TYR A 109 -52.44 0.65 -65.02
CA TYR A 109 -53.41 -0.42 -65.28
C TYR A 109 -54.85 0.11 -65.23
N ARG A 110 -55.14 1.07 -64.34
CA ARG A 110 -56.47 1.67 -64.18
C ARG A 110 -56.37 3.17 -63.87
N PRO A 111 -56.29 4.02 -64.90
CA PRO A 111 -56.26 5.48 -64.73
C PRO A 111 -57.46 6.06 -63.98
N ASP A 112 -58.62 5.40 -64.03
CA ASP A 112 -59.83 5.80 -63.29
C ASP A 112 -59.62 5.79 -61.76
N ASN A 113 -58.65 5.04 -61.26
CA ASN A 113 -58.31 5.06 -59.83
C ASN A 113 -57.68 6.41 -59.41
N ASP A 114 -56.94 7.06 -60.31
CA ASP A 114 -56.27 8.34 -60.05
C ASP A 114 -57.29 9.47 -59.99
N THR A 115 -58.28 9.43 -60.89
CA THR A 115 -59.40 10.39 -60.91
C THR A 115 -60.33 10.18 -59.72
N ALA A 116 -60.60 8.92 -59.32
CA ALA A 116 -61.39 8.62 -58.13
C ALA A 116 -60.74 9.18 -56.85
N LEU A 117 -59.42 8.99 -56.69
CA LEU A 117 -58.68 9.54 -55.55
C LEU A 117 -58.62 11.07 -55.60
N ALA A 118 -58.36 11.67 -56.76
CA ALA A 118 -58.38 13.12 -56.92
C ALA A 118 -59.73 13.73 -56.53
N GLY A 119 -60.84 13.09 -56.94
CA GLY A 119 -62.18 13.49 -56.57
C GLY A 119 -62.44 13.41 -55.06
N ALA A 120 -61.95 12.36 -54.38
CA ALA A 120 -62.09 12.22 -52.93
C ALA A 120 -61.24 13.28 -52.17
N ILE A 121 -60.02 13.54 -52.62
CA ILE A 121 -59.16 14.61 -52.08
C ILE A 121 -59.85 15.97 -52.21
N SER A 122 -60.39 16.26 -53.41
CA SER A 122 -61.10 17.51 -53.71
C SER A 122 -62.35 17.70 -52.85
N ARG A 123 -63.16 16.64 -52.66
CA ARG A 123 -64.35 16.66 -51.79
C ARG A 123 -64.02 16.91 -50.33
N SER A 124 -62.94 16.29 -49.85
CA SER A 124 -62.49 16.45 -48.46
C SER A 124 -62.00 17.88 -48.20
N GLY A 125 -61.23 18.47 -49.13
CA GLY A 125 -60.68 19.82 -49.01
C GLY A 125 -59.66 20.01 -47.89
N LEU A 126 -59.32 18.94 -47.15
CA LEU A 126 -58.47 18.95 -45.95
C LEU A 126 -57.23 18.06 -46.07
N VAL A 127 -57.01 17.46 -47.24
CA VAL A 127 -55.96 16.45 -47.46
C VAL A 127 -54.64 17.10 -47.84
N VAL A 128 -53.59 16.76 -47.11
CA VAL A 128 -52.20 17.16 -47.38
C VAL A 128 -51.41 15.94 -47.90
N LEU A 129 -50.67 16.14 -48.98
CA LEU A 129 -49.85 15.09 -49.61
C LEU A 129 -48.34 15.31 -49.37
N PRO A 130 -47.58 14.22 -49.19
CA PRO A 130 -46.15 14.27 -48.96
C PRO A 130 -45.37 14.56 -50.23
N ILE A 131 -44.23 15.23 -50.06
CA ILE A 131 -43.17 15.36 -51.05
C ILE A 131 -41.95 14.61 -50.52
N TYR A 132 -41.41 13.71 -51.34
CA TYR A 132 -40.23 12.95 -50.95
C TYR A 132 -38.98 13.55 -51.62
N MET A 133 -37.96 13.82 -50.81
CA MET A 133 -36.64 14.20 -51.31
C MET A 133 -35.84 12.91 -51.48
N THR A 134 -35.51 12.56 -52.72
CA THR A 134 -34.73 11.35 -53.01
C THR A 134 -33.36 11.72 -53.55
N GLN A 135 -32.31 11.10 -53.00
CA GLN A 135 -30.95 11.25 -53.50
C GLN A 135 -30.34 9.85 -53.68
N LYS A 136 -30.20 9.40 -54.93
CA LYS A 136 -29.73 8.02 -55.23
C LYS A 136 -28.28 7.77 -54.81
N ASN A 137 -27.45 8.81 -54.72
CA ASN A 137 -26.05 8.80 -54.29
C ASN A 137 -25.68 10.17 -53.71
N PRO A 138 -24.72 10.27 -52.77
CA PRO A 138 -24.26 11.55 -52.22
C PRO A 138 -23.74 12.55 -53.27
N ARG A 139 -23.32 12.04 -54.44
CA ARG A 139 -22.85 12.82 -55.60
C ARG A 139 -23.93 13.10 -56.65
N SER A 140 -25.11 12.47 -56.54
CA SER A 140 -26.24 12.73 -57.44
C SER A 140 -27.05 13.91 -56.94
N PHE A 141 -27.65 14.67 -57.86
CA PHE A 141 -28.56 15.75 -57.48
C PHE A 141 -29.79 15.18 -56.77
N PRO A 142 -30.25 15.85 -55.68
CA PRO A 142 -31.52 15.49 -55.06
C PRO A 142 -32.66 15.71 -56.07
N ILE A 143 -33.69 14.87 -55.99
CA ILE A 143 -34.87 14.95 -56.83
C ILE A 143 -36.10 15.09 -55.93
N GLU A 144 -36.92 16.07 -56.24
CA GLU A 144 -38.25 16.26 -55.62
C GLU A 144 -39.23 15.29 -56.28
N ALA A 145 -39.62 14.23 -55.56
CA ALA A 145 -40.68 13.33 -55.99
C ALA A 145 -42.04 13.91 -55.55
N LEU A 146 -42.64 14.68 -56.44
CA LEU A 146 -43.97 15.27 -56.26
C LEU A 146 -45.07 14.23 -56.51
N PRO A 147 -46.23 14.35 -55.84
CA PRO A 147 -47.43 13.63 -56.24
C PRO A 147 -47.82 13.97 -57.68
N LEU A 148 -48.59 13.09 -58.33
CA LEU A 148 -49.16 13.37 -59.64
C LEU A 148 -49.89 14.71 -59.67
N PRO A 149 -49.76 15.51 -60.74
CA PRO A 149 -50.41 16.81 -60.85
C PRO A 149 -51.91 16.77 -60.54
N VAL A 150 -52.62 15.75 -61.04
CA VAL A 150 -54.06 15.55 -60.81
C VAL A 150 -54.41 15.41 -59.33
N LEU A 151 -53.51 14.84 -58.51
CA LEU A 151 -53.70 14.72 -57.07
C LEU A 151 -53.20 15.97 -56.34
N ALA A 152 -52.05 16.50 -56.75
CA ALA A 152 -51.41 17.67 -56.15
C ALA A 152 -52.28 18.93 -56.26
N ASP A 153 -52.91 19.17 -57.41
CA ASP A 153 -53.76 20.34 -57.66
C ASP A 153 -55.06 20.32 -56.85
N ASN A 154 -55.51 19.14 -56.42
CA ASN A 154 -56.71 18.95 -55.60
C ASN A 154 -56.42 18.91 -54.09
N ALA A 155 -55.15 18.79 -53.68
CA ALA A 155 -54.77 18.72 -52.27
C ALA A 155 -54.88 20.09 -51.59
N ALA A 156 -55.23 20.09 -50.30
CA ALA A 156 -55.25 21.28 -49.47
C ALA A 156 -53.84 21.89 -49.27
N GLY A 157 -52.81 21.06 -49.38
CA GLY A 157 -51.42 21.48 -49.33
C GLY A 157 -50.46 20.34 -49.66
N LEU A 158 -49.21 20.70 -49.92
CA LEU A 158 -48.11 19.76 -50.09
C LEU A 158 -47.02 20.06 -49.05
N GLY A 159 -46.41 19.02 -48.50
CA GLY A 159 -45.29 19.20 -47.57
C GLY A 159 -44.28 18.08 -47.63
N HIS A 160 -43.00 18.39 -47.41
CA HIS A 160 -41.95 17.38 -47.42
C HIS A 160 -41.97 16.55 -46.14
N VAL A 161 -41.71 15.24 -46.28
CA VAL A 161 -41.59 14.28 -45.14
C VAL A 161 -40.14 13.88 -44.87
N HIS A 162 -39.19 14.54 -45.54
CA HIS A 162 -37.78 14.24 -45.36
C HIS A 162 -37.31 14.54 -43.92
N ILE A 163 -36.65 13.55 -43.32
CA ILE A 163 -36.06 13.63 -41.97
C ILE A 163 -34.54 13.61 -42.11
N ASP A 164 -33.86 14.56 -41.47
CA ASP A 164 -32.40 14.67 -41.49
C ASP A 164 -31.81 13.70 -40.46
N LEU A 165 -30.98 12.77 -40.93
CA LEU A 165 -30.27 11.83 -40.07
C LEU A 165 -28.96 12.45 -39.61
N SER A 166 -28.69 12.38 -38.30
CA SER A 166 -27.39 12.72 -37.74
C SER A 166 -26.29 11.82 -38.32
N ASP A 167 -25.02 12.20 -38.14
CA ASP A 167 -23.86 11.42 -38.61
C ASP A 167 -23.77 9.99 -38.06
N ASP A 168 -24.50 9.70 -36.97
CA ASP A 168 -24.65 8.37 -36.37
C ASP A 168 -25.90 7.61 -36.88
N GLY A 169 -26.63 8.17 -37.84
CA GLY A 169 -27.82 7.59 -38.45
C GLY A 169 -29.12 7.77 -37.67
N ILE A 170 -29.12 8.50 -36.54
CA ILE A 170 -30.31 8.70 -35.70
C ILE A 170 -31.07 9.96 -36.11
N ALA A 171 -32.40 9.87 -36.17
CA ALA A 171 -33.29 10.98 -36.50
C ALA A 171 -33.46 11.92 -35.30
N ARG A 172 -32.72 13.04 -35.28
CA ARG A 172 -32.83 14.08 -34.23
C ARG A 172 -33.30 15.43 -34.76
N HIS A 173 -33.12 15.68 -36.05
CA HIS A 173 -33.33 16.99 -36.65
C HIS A 173 -34.29 16.90 -37.83
N VAL A 174 -35.01 17.99 -38.05
CA VAL A 174 -35.84 18.21 -39.23
C VAL A 174 -35.75 19.68 -39.62
N PHE A 175 -35.83 19.97 -40.91
CA PHE A 175 -35.98 21.35 -41.39
C PHE A 175 -37.46 21.63 -41.62
N LEU A 176 -37.94 22.80 -41.20
CA LEU A 176 -39.35 23.16 -41.43
C LEU A 176 -39.62 23.60 -42.86
N TYR A 177 -38.56 23.95 -43.61
CA TYR A 177 -38.64 24.31 -45.02
C TYR A 177 -37.49 23.71 -45.82
N GLU A 178 -37.79 23.08 -46.96
CA GLU A 178 -36.81 22.47 -47.85
C GLU A 178 -37.15 22.65 -49.33
N GLY A 179 -36.14 22.55 -50.21
CA GLY A 179 -36.34 22.51 -51.65
C GLY A 179 -35.05 22.68 -52.46
N ILE A 180 -35.10 22.33 -53.73
CA ILE A 180 -33.98 22.52 -54.67
C ILE A 180 -33.95 23.98 -55.13
N GLY A 181 -32.80 24.63 -54.98
CA GLY A 181 -32.55 26.04 -55.31
C GLY A 181 -33.10 27.02 -54.28
N LYS A 182 -34.34 26.81 -53.81
CA LYS A 182 -34.98 27.60 -52.73
C LYS A 182 -35.79 26.69 -51.80
N PRO A 183 -35.88 27.00 -50.49
CA PRO A 183 -36.62 26.21 -49.51
C PRO A 183 -38.11 26.50 -49.63
N ARG A 184 -38.73 25.95 -50.67
CA ARG A 184 -40.10 26.27 -51.09
C ARG A 184 -41.16 25.40 -50.40
N TRP A 185 -40.80 24.18 -50.02
CA TRP A 185 -41.72 23.20 -49.49
C TRP A 185 -41.69 23.27 -47.97
N ARG A 186 -42.87 23.39 -47.37
CA ARG A 186 -43.03 23.29 -45.91
C ARG A 186 -42.89 21.85 -45.47
N HIS A 187 -42.50 21.61 -44.23
CA HIS A 187 -42.59 20.29 -43.64
C HIS A 187 -44.06 19.81 -43.61
N PHE A 188 -44.27 18.50 -43.78
CA PHE A 188 -45.59 17.87 -43.83
C PHE A 188 -46.49 18.25 -42.64
N SER A 189 -45.95 18.23 -41.42
CA SER A 189 -46.67 18.67 -40.21
C SER A 189 -47.07 20.15 -40.23
N LEU A 190 -46.26 21.02 -40.87
CA LEU A 190 -46.56 22.45 -40.99
C LEU A 190 -47.67 22.70 -42.02
N ALA A 191 -47.66 21.97 -43.14
CA ALA A 191 -48.72 22.00 -44.13
C ALA A 191 -50.07 21.51 -43.56
N LEU A 192 -50.05 20.52 -42.65
CA LEU A 192 -51.25 20.06 -41.95
C LEU A 192 -51.86 21.12 -41.02
N LEU A 193 -51.02 21.88 -40.31
CA LEU A 193 -51.49 23.00 -39.49
C LEU A 193 -52.14 24.10 -40.34
N GLU A 194 -51.53 24.41 -41.49
CA GLU A 194 -52.06 25.38 -42.45
C GLU A 194 -53.42 24.94 -43.00
N ALA A 195 -53.54 23.67 -43.42
CA ALA A 195 -54.80 23.09 -43.91
C ALA A 195 -55.91 23.10 -42.84
N ALA A 196 -55.55 22.90 -41.56
CA ALA A 196 -56.47 23.00 -40.43
C ALA A 196 -56.78 24.44 -39.99
N GLY A 197 -56.25 25.46 -40.68
CA GLY A 197 -56.42 26.87 -40.31
C GLY A 197 -55.81 27.25 -38.97
N ARG A 198 -54.81 26.49 -38.48
CA ARG A 198 -54.10 26.78 -37.23
C ARG A 198 -53.01 27.82 -37.46
N PRO A 199 -52.70 28.65 -36.45
CA PRO A 199 -51.62 29.64 -36.57
C PRO A 199 -50.29 28.93 -36.78
N LEU A 200 -49.56 29.35 -37.82
CA LEU A 200 -48.21 28.86 -38.10
C LEU A 200 -47.21 29.53 -37.15
N PRO A 201 -46.18 28.82 -36.69
CA PRO A 201 -45.10 29.42 -35.91
C PRO A 201 -44.43 30.58 -36.68
N PRO A 202 -44.06 31.68 -36.02
CA PRO A 202 -43.49 32.85 -36.68
C PRO A 202 -42.16 32.51 -37.36
N SER A 203 -42.13 32.68 -38.68
CA SER A 203 -41.00 32.40 -39.58
C SER A 203 -39.72 33.16 -39.21
N ASP A 204 -39.81 34.40 -38.75
CA ASP A 204 -38.65 35.22 -38.34
C ASP A 204 -37.91 34.71 -37.09
N SER A 205 -38.60 33.93 -36.24
CA SER A 205 -38.00 33.40 -35.01
C SER A 205 -37.15 32.15 -35.26
N LEU A 206 -37.32 31.48 -36.40
CA LEU A 206 -36.72 30.18 -36.72
C LEU A 206 -35.53 30.28 -37.70
N SER A 207 -35.31 31.44 -38.32
CA SER A 207 -34.40 31.63 -39.46
C SER A 207 -33.06 32.32 -39.13
N ARG A 208 -32.74 32.56 -37.85
CA ARG A 208 -31.61 33.44 -37.47
C ARG A 208 -30.25 32.79 -37.27
N GLU A 209 -30.14 31.46 -37.29
CA GLU A 209 -28.85 30.78 -37.19
C GLU A 209 -28.47 30.11 -38.52
N ASN A 210 -27.42 30.64 -39.16
CA ASN A 210 -26.73 30.15 -40.36
C ASN A 210 -27.19 30.62 -41.74
N SER A 211 -27.61 31.88 -41.89
CA SER A 211 -27.52 32.56 -43.20
C SER A 211 -26.09 33.06 -43.48
N ASN A 212 -25.06 32.21 -43.33
CA ASN A 212 -23.76 32.43 -43.98
C ASN A 212 -23.80 31.79 -45.37
N ALA A 213 -24.58 32.40 -46.25
CA ALA A 213 -24.54 32.14 -47.68
C ALA A 213 -24.98 33.40 -48.44
N ALA A 214 -24.19 34.46 -48.35
CA ALA A 214 -24.04 35.41 -49.45
C ALA A 214 -23.21 34.76 -50.59
N ALA A 215 -23.63 33.57 -51.02
CA ALA A 215 -23.11 32.88 -52.19
C ALA A 215 -24.28 32.78 -53.17
N GLU A 216 -24.03 33.15 -54.43
CA GLU A 216 -25.06 33.22 -55.47
C GLU A 216 -25.94 31.95 -55.51
N PRO A 217 -27.26 32.09 -55.70
CA PRO A 217 -28.18 30.96 -55.72
C PRO A 217 -27.86 30.04 -56.89
N SER A 218 -27.17 28.93 -56.64
CA SER A 218 -27.05 27.86 -57.62
C SER A 218 -28.38 27.11 -57.69
N MET A 219 -28.99 27.05 -58.87
CA MET A 219 -30.32 26.46 -59.10
C MET A 219 -30.44 24.96 -58.73
N MET A 220 -29.32 24.31 -58.39
CA MET A 220 -29.25 22.87 -58.11
C MET A 220 -28.81 22.54 -56.68
N ARG A 221 -28.65 23.52 -55.79
CA ARG A 221 -28.31 23.28 -54.38
C ARG A 221 -29.56 22.96 -53.58
N TRP A 222 -29.53 21.90 -52.79
CA TRP A 222 -30.56 21.65 -51.77
C TRP A 222 -30.52 22.76 -50.73
N SER A 223 -31.56 23.59 -50.69
CA SER A 223 -31.73 24.66 -49.71
C SER A 223 -32.67 24.21 -48.60
N ARG A 224 -32.30 24.50 -47.36
CA ARG A 224 -33.02 24.06 -46.15
C ARG A 224 -32.97 25.19 -45.13
N GLU A 225 -34.09 25.46 -44.47
CA GLU A 225 -34.26 26.55 -43.51
C GLU A 225 -35.00 26.08 -42.26
N ALA A 226 -34.83 26.84 -41.16
CA ALA A 226 -35.48 26.59 -39.87
C ALA A 226 -35.25 25.16 -39.32
N PRO A 227 -34.01 24.80 -38.94
CA PRO A 227 -33.72 23.54 -38.28
C PRO A 227 -34.46 23.44 -36.93
N LEU A 228 -35.06 22.30 -36.67
CA LEU A 228 -35.77 21.98 -35.45
C LEU A 228 -35.26 20.65 -34.89
N LEU A 229 -34.96 20.62 -33.59
CA LEU A 229 -34.75 19.37 -32.86
C LEU A 229 -36.10 18.71 -32.61
N ILE A 230 -36.26 17.45 -33.02
CA ILE A 230 -37.52 16.72 -32.89
C ILE A 230 -37.75 16.40 -31.40
N PRO A 231 -38.78 16.98 -30.75
CA PRO A 231 -39.07 16.70 -29.35
C PRO A 231 -39.96 15.46 -29.30
N TYR A 232 -39.35 14.28 -29.30
CA TYR A 232 -40.10 13.03 -29.16
C TYR A 232 -40.89 13.01 -27.85
N ALA A 233 -42.20 12.76 -27.91
CA ALA A 233 -43.07 12.70 -26.75
C ALA A 233 -42.89 11.39 -25.96
N GLY A 234 -42.49 10.30 -26.65
CA GLY A 234 -42.30 8.99 -26.04
C GLY A 234 -41.75 7.93 -27.01
N PRO A 235 -41.69 6.66 -26.56
CA PRO A 235 -41.21 5.54 -27.37
C PRO A 235 -42.15 5.19 -28.54
N PRO A 236 -41.71 4.38 -29.52
CA PRO A 236 -42.61 3.91 -30.58
C PRO A 236 -43.84 3.24 -29.99
N GLY A 237 -45.03 3.69 -30.39
CA GLY A 237 -46.30 3.23 -29.82
C GLY A 237 -47.09 4.33 -29.11
N HIS A 238 -46.57 5.56 -29.06
CA HIS A 238 -47.03 6.56 -28.09
C HIS A 238 -48.36 7.22 -28.45
N PHE A 239 -48.63 7.43 -29.74
CA PHE A 239 -49.86 8.06 -30.24
C PHE A 239 -51.00 7.07 -30.39
N GLN A 240 -52.25 7.56 -30.34
CA GLN A 240 -53.43 6.74 -30.63
C GLN A 240 -53.39 6.22 -32.07
N ARG A 241 -53.63 4.92 -32.25
CA ARG A 241 -53.61 4.27 -33.56
C ARG A 241 -54.84 3.42 -33.79
N ILE A 242 -55.24 3.35 -35.04
CA ILE A 242 -56.30 2.46 -35.52
C ILE A 242 -55.87 1.85 -36.86
N ALA A 243 -56.19 0.57 -37.07
CA ALA A 243 -55.83 -0.12 -38.31
C ALA A 243 -56.60 0.45 -39.51
N TYR A 244 -55.93 0.58 -40.65
CA TYR A 244 -56.52 1.09 -41.89
C TYR A 244 -57.80 0.34 -42.29
N SER A 245 -57.80 -0.99 -42.20
CA SER A 245 -58.96 -1.81 -42.54
C SER A 245 -60.14 -1.63 -41.58
N GLN A 246 -59.89 -1.34 -40.30
CA GLN A 246 -60.92 -1.06 -39.30
C GLN A 246 -61.66 0.25 -39.61
N VAL A 247 -60.93 1.28 -40.04
CA VAL A 247 -61.55 2.56 -40.44
C VAL A 247 -62.41 2.38 -41.68
N LEU A 248 -61.93 1.65 -42.69
CA LEU A 248 -62.73 1.31 -43.88
C LEU A 248 -64.01 0.53 -43.54
N ALA A 249 -63.96 -0.30 -42.50
CA ALA A 249 -65.11 -1.06 -42.02
C ALA A 249 -66.04 -0.26 -41.09
N GLY A 250 -65.73 1.01 -40.78
CA GLY A 250 -66.49 1.83 -39.83
C GLY A 250 -66.38 1.38 -38.38
N LYS A 251 -65.33 0.62 -38.01
CA LYS A 251 -65.14 0.05 -36.67
C LYS A 251 -64.36 0.99 -35.75
N TYR A 252 -64.97 2.11 -35.38
CA TYR A 252 -64.42 3.05 -34.39
C TYR A 252 -65.54 3.77 -33.61
N PRO A 253 -65.26 4.30 -32.40
CA PRO A 253 -66.26 5.02 -31.62
C PRO A 253 -66.78 6.28 -32.35
N PRO A 254 -68.05 6.69 -32.14
CA PRO A 254 -68.56 7.94 -32.71
C PRO A 254 -67.75 9.14 -32.20
N GLY A 255 -67.43 10.07 -33.09
CA GLY A 255 -66.62 11.25 -32.81
C GLY A 255 -65.12 10.99 -32.61
N PHE A 256 -64.63 9.79 -32.92
CA PHE A 256 -63.23 9.43 -32.70
C PHE A 256 -62.22 10.33 -33.45
N PHE A 257 -62.58 10.82 -34.63
CA PHE A 257 -61.75 11.66 -35.50
C PHE A 257 -62.12 13.16 -35.47
N ASP A 258 -63.16 13.54 -34.72
CA ASP A 258 -63.71 14.90 -34.78
C ASP A 258 -62.70 15.92 -34.26
N HIS A 259 -62.44 16.94 -35.08
CA HIS A 259 -61.47 18.02 -34.85
C HIS A 259 -60.03 17.54 -34.59
N LYS A 260 -59.70 16.30 -34.97
CA LYS A 260 -58.37 15.71 -34.83
C LYS A 260 -57.60 15.75 -36.14
N PHE A 261 -56.28 15.78 -36.03
CA PHE A 261 -55.35 15.56 -37.13
C PHE A 261 -55.24 14.06 -37.39
N VAL A 262 -55.59 13.65 -38.60
CA VAL A 262 -55.60 12.24 -39.01
C VAL A 262 -54.39 11.98 -39.90
N LEU A 263 -53.46 11.16 -39.42
CA LEU A 263 -52.23 10.81 -40.13
C LEU A 263 -52.35 9.38 -40.66
N ILE A 264 -52.33 9.22 -41.97
CA ILE A 264 -52.45 7.92 -42.65
C ILE A 264 -51.08 7.56 -43.22
N GLY A 265 -50.51 6.44 -42.82
CA GLY A 265 -49.19 6.03 -43.29
C GLY A 265 -48.77 4.61 -42.91
N ALA A 266 -47.64 4.18 -43.48
CA ALA A 266 -47.05 2.86 -43.24
C ALA A 266 -46.52 2.71 -41.82
N THR A 267 -46.90 1.61 -41.16
CA THR A 267 -46.39 1.22 -39.83
C THR A 267 -46.01 -0.26 -39.73
N ALA A 268 -46.40 -1.06 -40.72
CA ALA A 268 -45.99 -2.46 -40.89
C ALA A 268 -44.47 -2.58 -41.07
N GLU A 269 -43.89 -3.68 -40.58
CA GLU A 269 -42.45 -3.91 -40.64
C GLU A 269 -42.01 -4.16 -42.09
N GLY A 270 -40.94 -3.47 -42.53
CA GLY A 270 -40.49 -3.53 -43.92
C GLY A 270 -41.30 -2.68 -44.91
N MET A 271 -42.28 -1.90 -44.43
CA MET A 271 -43.01 -0.92 -45.24
C MET A 271 -42.76 0.51 -44.79
N GLY A 272 -42.52 1.41 -45.75
CA GLY A 272 -42.23 2.82 -45.50
C GLY A 272 -40.89 3.07 -44.82
N ASP A 273 -40.65 4.32 -44.43
CA ASP A 273 -39.41 4.73 -43.77
C ASP A 273 -39.51 4.44 -42.27
N VAL A 274 -38.72 3.50 -41.76
CA VAL A 274 -38.60 3.22 -40.31
C VAL A 274 -37.20 3.66 -39.86
N LEU A 275 -37.14 4.68 -39.00
CA LEU A 275 -35.88 5.34 -38.64
C LEU A 275 -35.54 5.13 -37.16
N PRO A 276 -34.25 4.95 -36.80
CA PRO A 276 -33.83 4.91 -35.41
C PRO A 276 -33.96 6.31 -34.78
N THR A 277 -34.54 6.36 -33.58
CA THR A 277 -34.79 7.59 -32.82
C THR A 277 -34.11 7.54 -31.45
N PRO A 278 -33.94 8.69 -30.75
CA PRO A 278 -33.41 8.72 -29.37
C PRO A 278 -34.14 7.79 -28.38
N PHE A 279 -35.42 7.48 -28.61
CA PHE A 279 -36.21 6.57 -27.78
C PHE A 279 -36.18 5.10 -28.23
N SER A 280 -35.66 4.81 -29.41
CA SER A 280 -35.65 3.46 -29.99
C SER A 280 -34.68 2.51 -29.28
N GLY A 281 -33.60 3.03 -28.68
CA GLY A 281 -32.55 2.22 -28.08
C GLY A 281 -32.08 1.10 -29.02
N HIS A 282 -32.08 -0.14 -28.55
CA HIS A 282 -31.75 -1.35 -29.34
C HIS A 282 -32.97 -2.17 -29.80
N SER A 283 -34.22 -1.70 -29.59
CA SER A 283 -35.38 -2.62 -29.58
C SER A 283 -36.43 -2.38 -30.66
N ARG A 284 -36.71 -1.14 -31.11
CA ARG A 284 -37.57 -0.92 -32.29
C ARG A 284 -37.38 0.48 -32.91
N ALA A 285 -37.15 0.54 -34.22
CA ALA A 285 -37.13 1.79 -34.98
C ALA A 285 -38.57 2.37 -35.08
N MET A 286 -38.68 3.69 -35.25
CA MET A 286 -39.97 4.40 -35.28
C MET A 286 -40.45 4.61 -36.72
N PRO A 287 -41.71 4.31 -37.06
CA PRO A 287 -42.28 4.61 -38.37
C PRO A 287 -42.26 6.13 -38.67
N GLY A 288 -41.97 6.51 -39.91
CA GLY A 288 -41.86 7.91 -40.34
C GLY A 288 -43.13 8.72 -40.05
N ILE A 289 -44.30 8.12 -40.23
CA ILE A 289 -45.59 8.76 -39.90
C ILE A 289 -45.73 9.09 -38.41
N GLU A 290 -45.13 8.29 -37.53
CA GLU A 290 -45.09 8.57 -36.09
C GLU A 290 -44.06 9.65 -35.75
N ILE A 291 -42.96 9.75 -36.49
CA ILE A 291 -42.02 10.88 -36.36
C ILE A 291 -42.72 12.19 -36.77
N ASN A 292 -43.47 12.17 -37.88
CA ASN A 292 -44.31 13.29 -38.32
C ASN A 292 -45.37 13.67 -37.27
N ALA A 293 -45.94 12.68 -36.56
CA ALA A 293 -46.85 12.90 -35.43
C ALA A 293 -46.16 13.59 -34.25
N ASN A 294 -44.92 13.22 -33.90
CA ASN A 294 -44.14 13.91 -32.88
C ASN A 294 -43.84 15.37 -33.26
N ILE A 295 -43.50 15.63 -34.53
CA ILE A 295 -43.27 16.98 -35.03
C ILE A 295 -44.56 17.80 -35.00
N LEU A 296 -45.70 17.21 -35.40
CA LEU A 296 -47.00 17.88 -35.34
C LEU A 296 -47.42 18.18 -33.90
N ASP A 297 -47.23 17.23 -32.98
CA ASP A 297 -47.48 17.40 -31.55
C ASP A 297 -46.67 18.57 -30.97
N ALA A 298 -45.38 18.63 -31.32
CA ALA A 298 -44.50 19.72 -30.92
C ALA A 298 -45.03 21.09 -31.35
N LEU A 299 -45.44 21.19 -32.62
CA LEU A 299 -45.92 22.43 -33.20
C LEU A 299 -47.28 22.83 -32.62
N LEU A 300 -48.17 21.88 -32.33
CA LEU A 300 -49.45 22.13 -31.66
C LEU A 300 -49.27 22.64 -30.23
N GLN A 301 -48.29 22.09 -29.50
CA GLN A 301 -47.98 22.47 -28.12
C GLN A 301 -47.08 23.72 -28.03
N GLY A 302 -46.58 24.24 -29.16
CA GLY A 302 -45.62 25.36 -29.18
C GLY A 302 -44.26 25.00 -28.57
N ILE A 303 -43.84 23.74 -28.69
CA ILE A 303 -42.54 23.27 -28.21
C ILE A 303 -41.53 23.40 -29.34
N HIS A 304 -40.54 24.26 -29.13
CA HIS A 304 -39.49 24.60 -30.07
C HIS A 304 -38.13 24.31 -29.43
N LEU A 305 -37.67 23.06 -29.52
CA LEU A 305 -36.33 22.72 -29.06
C LEU A 305 -35.28 23.36 -29.97
N ARG A 306 -34.46 24.24 -29.40
CA ARG A 306 -33.39 24.96 -30.12
C ARG A 306 -32.05 24.72 -29.45
N ALA A 307 -31.01 24.60 -30.26
CA ALA A 307 -29.65 24.65 -29.75
C ALA A 307 -29.33 26.08 -29.29
N VAL A 308 -28.52 26.20 -28.24
CA VAL A 308 -28.02 27.51 -27.80
C VAL A 308 -26.99 28.05 -28.79
N ASP A 309 -27.11 29.32 -29.15
CA ASP A 309 -26.19 29.99 -30.07
C ASP A 309 -24.73 29.81 -29.69
N LYS A 310 -23.86 29.59 -30.68
CA LYS A 310 -22.42 29.37 -30.46
C LYS A 310 -21.74 30.37 -29.50
N PRO A 311 -21.92 31.71 -29.59
CA PRO A 311 -21.29 32.64 -28.65
C PRO A 311 -21.82 32.50 -27.22
N VAL A 312 -23.11 32.26 -27.05
CA VAL A 312 -23.74 32.08 -25.72
C VAL A 312 -23.32 30.73 -25.13
N LYS A 313 -23.31 29.66 -25.95
CA LYS A 313 -22.80 28.33 -25.62
C LYS A 313 -21.35 28.40 -25.14
N LEU A 314 -20.50 29.14 -25.84
CA LEU A 314 -19.11 29.36 -25.46
C LEU A 314 -19.00 30.06 -24.10
N LEU A 315 -19.73 31.16 -23.90
CA LEU A 315 -19.71 31.92 -22.65
C LEU A 315 -20.13 31.04 -21.45
N ILE A 316 -21.23 30.30 -21.58
CA ILE A 316 -21.73 29.41 -20.52
C ILE A 316 -20.71 28.28 -20.25
N THR A 317 -20.16 27.68 -21.30
CA THR A 317 -19.14 26.62 -21.16
C THR A 317 -17.91 27.14 -20.42
N LEU A 318 -17.42 28.34 -20.76
CA LEU A 318 -16.29 28.95 -20.08
C LEU A 318 -16.58 29.20 -18.60
N LEU A 319 -17.77 29.72 -18.26
CA LEU A 319 -18.18 29.90 -16.87
C LEU A 319 -18.19 28.57 -16.10
N LEU A 320 -18.72 27.50 -16.71
CA LEU A 320 -18.78 26.17 -16.11
C LEU A 320 -17.39 25.52 -15.94
N VAL A 321 -16.44 25.80 -16.82
CA VAL A 321 -15.05 25.33 -16.73
C VAL A 321 -14.26 26.09 -15.65
N LEU A 322 -14.56 27.38 -15.44
CA LEU A 322 -13.92 28.19 -14.40
C LEU A 322 -14.42 27.85 -13.00
N LEU A 323 -15.65 27.37 -12.87
CA LEU A 323 -16.31 27.13 -11.58
C LEU A 323 -15.54 26.12 -10.67
N PRO A 324 -15.08 24.96 -11.14
CA PRO A 324 -14.20 24.09 -10.35
C PRO A 324 -12.90 24.77 -9.93
N LEU A 325 -12.26 25.54 -10.81
CA LEU A 325 -11.00 26.23 -10.53
C LEU A 325 -11.15 27.27 -9.42
N ILE A 326 -12.31 27.92 -9.32
CA ILE A 326 -12.65 28.84 -8.22
C ILE A 326 -12.88 28.03 -6.94
N SER A 327 -13.63 26.93 -7.01
CA SER A 327 -13.94 26.08 -5.84
C SER A 327 -12.67 25.49 -5.18
N PHE A 328 -11.68 25.08 -5.99
CA PHE A 328 -10.43 24.49 -5.52
C PHE A 328 -9.58 25.46 -4.69
N GLN A 329 -9.88 26.77 -4.72
CA GLN A 329 -9.16 27.77 -3.93
C GLN A 329 -9.57 27.75 -2.46
N PHE A 330 -10.79 27.32 -2.16
CA PHE A 330 -11.37 27.37 -0.82
C PHE A 330 -11.45 26.00 -0.15
N LEU A 331 -11.21 24.92 -0.90
CA LEU A 331 -11.45 23.56 -0.46
C LEU A 331 -10.15 22.77 -0.28
N LYS A 332 -10.14 21.88 0.72
CA LYS A 332 -9.10 20.86 0.89
C LYS A 332 -9.15 19.85 -0.28
N PRO A 333 -8.07 19.13 -0.60
CA PRO A 333 -8.03 18.23 -1.77
C PRO A 333 -9.15 17.17 -1.80
N ARG A 334 -9.49 16.57 -0.66
CA ARG A 334 -10.59 15.58 -0.57
C ARG A 334 -11.96 16.23 -0.84
N SER A 335 -12.21 17.40 -0.29
CA SER A 335 -13.44 18.17 -0.55
C SER A 335 -13.50 18.75 -1.96
N ALA A 336 -12.35 19.09 -2.56
CA ALA A 336 -12.27 19.57 -3.94
C ALA A 336 -12.72 18.49 -4.94
N LEU A 337 -12.37 17.23 -4.70
CA LEU A 337 -12.85 16.11 -5.52
C LEU A 337 -14.37 15.92 -5.42
N LEU A 338 -14.93 15.97 -4.20
CA LEU A 338 -16.37 15.89 -3.98
C LEU A 338 -17.12 17.07 -4.62
N ALA A 339 -16.58 18.28 -4.47
CA ALA A 339 -17.13 19.47 -5.10
C ALA A 339 -17.12 19.37 -6.63
N LEU A 340 -16.05 18.85 -7.24
CA LEU A 340 -16.00 18.61 -8.68
C LEU A 340 -17.12 17.66 -9.14
N LEU A 341 -17.30 16.53 -8.44
CA LEU A 341 -18.39 15.59 -8.77
C LEU A 341 -19.76 16.27 -8.67
N LEU A 342 -19.99 17.06 -7.62
CA LEU A 342 -21.22 17.82 -7.43
C LEU A 342 -21.43 18.84 -8.56
N ILE A 343 -20.38 19.54 -9.00
CA ILE A 343 -20.44 20.51 -10.10
C ILE A 343 -20.79 19.83 -11.42
N ILE A 344 -20.19 18.66 -11.72
CA ILE A 344 -20.49 17.90 -12.94
C ILE A 344 -21.96 17.46 -12.93
N VAL A 345 -22.43 16.88 -11.81
CA VAL A 345 -23.84 16.46 -11.67
C VAL A 345 -24.78 17.67 -11.79
N SER A 346 -24.44 18.79 -11.16
CA SER A 346 -25.21 20.03 -11.26
C SER A 346 -25.21 20.59 -12.69
N THR A 347 -24.12 20.42 -13.44
CA THR A 347 -24.03 20.84 -14.85
C THR A 347 -24.97 20.02 -15.72
N ILE A 348 -24.97 18.68 -15.57
CA ILE A 348 -25.90 17.79 -16.29
C ILE A 348 -27.35 18.11 -15.91
N GLY A 349 -27.61 18.34 -14.62
CA GLY A 349 -28.94 18.72 -14.14
C GLY A 349 -29.40 20.07 -14.70
N ALA A 350 -28.52 21.08 -14.72
CA ALA A 350 -28.83 22.41 -15.26
C ALA A 350 -29.14 22.38 -16.77
N THR A 351 -28.42 21.57 -17.56
CA THR A 351 -28.74 21.41 -18.97
C THR A 351 -30.08 20.69 -19.18
N GLY A 352 -30.41 19.71 -18.33
CA GLY A 352 -31.74 19.09 -18.31
C GLY A 352 -32.85 20.09 -18.01
N LEU A 353 -32.65 20.96 -17.01
CA LEU A 353 -33.61 22.02 -16.67
C LEU A 353 -33.78 23.03 -17.81
N LEU A 354 -32.69 23.42 -18.49
CA LEU A 354 -32.76 24.28 -19.68
C LEU A 354 -33.56 23.63 -20.81
N LEU A 355 -33.37 22.33 -21.02
CA LEU A 355 -34.09 21.58 -22.04
C LEU A 355 -35.59 21.47 -21.71
N TRP A 356 -35.94 21.08 -20.49
CA TRP A 356 -37.33 20.79 -20.11
C TRP A 356 -38.20 22.04 -19.90
N PHE A 357 -37.63 23.11 -19.33
CA PHE A 357 -38.39 24.32 -19.00
C PHE A 357 -38.19 25.46 -19.99
N PHE A 358 -37.00 25.59 -20.57
CA PHE A 358 -36.66 26.69 -21.47
C PHE A 358 -36.56 26.26 -22.94
N GLN A 359 -36.73 24.96 -23.24
CA GLN A 359 -36.66 24.40 -24.60
C GLN A 359 -35.30 24.67 -25.28
N LEU A 360 -34.23 24.87 -24.48
CA LEU A 360 -32.89 25.18 -24.95
C LEU A 360 -31.94 24.02 -24.68
N TRP A 361 -31.27 23.55 -25.73
CA TRP A 361 -30.24 22.51 -25.63
C TRP A 361 -28.84 23.11 -25.54
N LEU A 362 -28.18 22.89 -24.41
CA LEU A 362 -26.77 23.24 -24.20
C LEU A 362 -25.91 21.97 -24.21
N SER A 363 -25.05 21.83 -25.22
CA SER A 363 -24.01 20.79 -25.34
C SER A 363 -23.06 20.78 -24.14
N PRO A 364 -23.21 19.88 -23.15
CA PRO A 364 -22.45 19.95 -21.91
C PRO A 364 -21.14 19.14 -21.95
N ALA A 365 -20.91 18.32 -22.97
CA ALA A 365 -19.78 17.38 -22.99
C ALA A 365 -18.43 18.09 -22.89
N THR A 366 -18.29 19.24 -23.57
CA THR A 366 -17.08 20.06 -23.48
C THR A 366 -16.87 20.58 -22.07
N ALA A 367 -17.90 21.15 -21.44
CA ALA A 367 -17.81 21.63 -20.06
C ALA A 367 -17.39 20.50 -19.11
N ILE A 368 -18.03 19.33 -19.21
CA ILE A 368 -17.76 18.16 -18.37
C ILE A 368 -16.32 17.66 -18.54
N LEU A 369 -15.82 17.56 -19.78
CA LEU A 369 -14.46 17.10 -20.05
C LEU A 369 -13.41 18.01 -19.39
N PHE A 370 -13.57 19.32 -19.53
CA PHE A 370 -12.63 20.29 -18.96
C PHE A 370 -12.81 20.48 -17.46
N GLN A 371 -14.02 20.32 -16.92
CA GLN A 371 -14.26 20.19 -15.48
C GLN A 371 -13.50 18.98 -14.93
N LEU A 372 -13.61 17.81 -15.56
CA LEU A 372 -12.96 16.57 -15.13
C LEU A 372 -11.43 16.68 -15.23
N SER A 373 -10.93 17.28 -16.31
CA SER A 373 -9.49 17.52 -16.53
C SER A 373 -8.89 18.57 -15.59
N SER A 374 -9.72 19.45 -15.03
CA SER A 374 -9.25 20.52 -14.13
C SER A 374 -8.61 19.99 -12.85
N TYR A 375 -9.11 18.87 -12.29
CA TYR A 375 -8.61 18.33 -11.02
C TYR A 375 -7.22 17.69 -11.13
N PRO A 376 -6.93 16.79 -12.10
CA PRO A 376 -5.58 16.27 -12.31
C PRO A 376 -4.55 17.39 -12.54
N LEU A 377 -4.88 18.39 -13.37
CA LEU A 377 -3.98 19.50 -13.67
C LEU A 377 -3.75 20.40 -12.45
N TRP A 378 -4.80 20.70 -11.69
CA TRP A 378 -4.68 21.44 -10.43
C TRP A 378 -3.85 20.66 -9.39
N SER A 379 -4.10 19.34 -9.26
CA SER A 379 -3.39 18.48 -8.32
C SER A 379 -1.91 18.33 -8.70
N TRP A 380 -1.61 18.16 -10.00
CA TRP A 380 -0.24 18.13 -10.52
C TRP A 380 0.51 19.40 -10.15
N ARG A 381 -0.04 20.58 -10.48
CA ARG A 381 0.61 21.86 -10.16
C ARG A 381 0.77 22.09 -8.67
N ARG A 382 -0.21 21.68 -7.86
CA ARG A 382 -0.10 21.73 -6.40
C ARG A 382 1.04 20.85 -5.89
N LEU A 383 1.18 19.64 -6.43
CA LEU A 383 2.28 18.73 -6.11
C LEU A 383 3.62 19.33 -6.51
N GLU A 384 3.70 19.94 -7.68
CA GLU A 384 4.90 20.61 -8.18
C GLU A 384 5.32 21.77 -7.27
N HIS A 385 4.37 22.59 -6.81
CA HIS A 385 4.62 23.63 -5.79
C HIS A 385 5.09 23.06 -4.46
N ALA A 386 4.46 21.98 -3.99
CA ALA A 386 4.86 21.32 -2.74
C ALA A 386 6.28 20.75 -2.84
N ILE A 387 6.61 20.15 -3.98
CA ILE A 387 7.95 19.68 -4.31
C ILE A 387 8.91 20.87 -4.35
N ARG A 388 8.63 21.92 -5.13
CA ARG A 388 9.46 23.15 -5.20
C ARG A 388 9.71 23.75 -3.81
N HIS A 389 8.68 23.79 -2.95
CA HIS A 389 8.81 24.28 -1.57
C HIS A 389 9.70 23.38 -0.72
N LEU A 390 9.52 22.06 -0.78
CA LEU A 390 10.39 21.09 -0.12
C LEU A 390 11.84 21.23 -0.59
N ASN A 391 12.05 21.47 -1.88
CA ASN A 391 13.39 21.69 -2.44
C ASN A 391 14.00 22.99 -1.96
N HIS A 392 13.22 24.07 -1.84
CA HIS A 392 13.69 25.32 -1.25
C HIS A 392 14.04 25.16 0.23
N GLU A 393 13.26 24.41 1.01
CA GLU A 393 13.62 24.11 2.42
C GLU A 393 14.87 23.22 2.50
N LEU A 394 14.98 22.22 1.62
CA LEU A 394 16.18 21.43 1.44
C LEU A 394 17.40 22.30 1.06
N ASP A 395 17.23 23.30 0.18
CA ASP A 395 18.29 24.23 -0.21
C ASP A 395 18.71 25.15 0.94
N ASP A 396 17.76 25.63 1.74
CA ASP A 396 18.04 26.43 2.93
C ASP A 396 18.78 25.60 4.00
N LEU A 397 18.43 24.33 4.17
CA LEU A 397 19.16 23.38 5.03
C LEU A 397 20.57 23.08 4.48
N ASN A 398 20.73 22.92 3.17
CA ASN A 398 22.04 22.75 2.53
C ASN A 398 22.94 23.98 2.68
N ARG A 399 22.38 25.20 2.60
CA ARG A 399 23.14 26.44 2.85
C ARG A 399 23.61 26.54 4.31
N GLN A 400 22.81 26.04 5.25
CA GLN A 400 23.23 25.93 6.66
C GLN A 400 24.34 24.87 6.84
N ARG A 401 24.26 23.73 6.13
CA ARG A 401 25.32 22.69 6.14
C ARG A 401 26.65 23.19 5.56
N LYS A 402 26.64 24.00 4.49
CA LYS A 402 27.85 24.60 3.88
C LYS A 402 28.60 25.57 4.82
N LYS A 403 27.95 26.11 5.85
CA LYS A 403 28.63 26.89 6.91
C LYS A 403 29.35 26.02 7.94
N ILE A 404 29.14 24.70 7.95
CA ILE A 404 29.64 23.76 8.98
C ILE A 404 30.69 22.77 8.39
N SER A 405 31.14 22.93 7.14
CA SER A 405 32.24 22.11 6.60
C SER A 405 33.61 22.70 6.99
N ILE A 406 34.16 22.19 8.10
CA ILE A 406 35.55 22.39 8.51
C ILE A 406 36.48 21.81 7.43
N HIS A 407 37.05 22.67 6.59
CA HIS A 407 38.15 22.30 5.69
C HIS A 407 39.43 22.15 6.54
N ARG A 408 39.77 20.94 6.99
CA ARG A 408 41.09 20.66 7.54
C ARG A 408 42.03 20.28 6.39
N ARG A 409 42.83 21.25 5.93
CA ARG A 409 44.06 20.95 5.16
C ARG A 409 44.99 20.13 6.06
N THR A 410 45.40 18.96 5.61
CA THR A 410 46.49 18.18 6.20
C THR A 410 47.77 19.02 6.07
N ASP A 411 48.40 19.34 7.20
CA ASP A 411 49.66 20.09 7.21
C ASP A 411 50.78 19.20 6.67
N ILE A 412 51.39 19.57 5.54
CA ILE A 412 52.41 18.78 4.81
C ILE A 412 53.54 18.34 5.75
N ARG A 413 53.89 19.18 6.74
CA ARG A 413 54.93 18.84 7.72
C ARG A 413 54.57 17.63 8.59
N ARG A 414 53.29 17.50 8.99
CA ARG A 414 52.82 16.37 9.81
C ARG A 414 52.84 15.06 9.02
N GLY A 415 52.41 15.10 7.76
CA GLY A 415 52.42 13.93 6.87
C GLY A 415 53.82 13.37 6.64
N ILE A 416 54.80 14.24 6.39
CA ILE A 416 56.18 13.81 6.13
C ILE A 416 56.90 13.34 7.41
N ASN A 417 56.64 13.98 8.56
CA ASN A 417 57.21 13.56 9.84
C ASN A 417 56.76 12.15 10.27
N PHE A 418 55.52 11.76 9.95
CA PHE A 418 55.03 10.41 10.19
C PHE A 418 55.74 9.38 9.28
N MET A 419 55.94 9.71 8.01
CA MET A 419 56.65 8.83 7.07
C MET A 419 58.11 8.59 7.46
N ARG A 420 58.77 9.58 8.06
CA ARG A 420 60.15 9.45 8.57
C ARG A 420 60.28 8.42 9.70
N ALA A 421 59.19 8.03 10.36
CA ALA A 421 59.17 6.95 11.35
C ALA A 421 59.00 5.55 10.72
N LEU A 422 58.61 5.47 9.45
CA LEU A 422 58.27 4.23 8.74
C LEU A 422 59.25 3.91 7.60
N ILE A 423 59.88 4.93 6.99
CA ILE A 423 60.85 4.85 5.89
C ILE A 423 62.08 5.71 6.24
N PRO A 424 63.33 5.30 5.92
CA PRO A 424 64.55 6.04 6.25
C PRO A 424 64.71 7.33 5.40
N ILE A 425 63.87 8.33 5.66
CA ILE A 425 63.92 9.65 5.02
C ILE A 425 64.83 10.59 5.82
N ASN A 426 65.91 11.05 5.18
CA ASN A 426 66.92 11.94 5.76
C ASN A 426 66.56 13.43 5.69
N GLY A 427 65.65 13.80 4.80
CA GLY A 427 65.17 15.17 4.66
C GLY A 427 64.19 15.34 3.52
N TRP A 428 63.55 16.51 3.49
CA TRP A 428 62.60 16.88 2.45
C TRP A 428 62.65 18.38 2.16
N ALA A 429 62.24 18.74 0.95
CA ALA A 429 62.10 20.13 0.53
C ALA A 429 60.87 20.30 -0.36
N LEU A 430 60.07 21.32 -0.08
CA LEU A 430 59.03 21.81 -0.96
C LEU A 430 59.56 23.04 -1.69
N VAL A 431 59.55 23.01 -3.02
CA VAL A 431 60.17 24.01 -3.89
C VAL A 431 59.13 24.53 -4.88
N SER A 432 59.17 25.82 -5.21
CA SER A 432 58.33 26.40 -6.27
C SER A 432 58.78 25.93 -7.67
N GLU A 433 57.98 26.22 -8.70
CA GLU A 433 58.42 26.05 -10.10
C GLU A 433 59.68 26.87 -10.44
N SER A 434 59.92 27.99 -9.74
CA SER A 434 61.10 28.84 -9.91
C SER A 434 62.34 28.42 -9.09
N ASP A 435 62.37 27.19 -8.58
CA ASP A 435 63.44 26.63 -7.72
C ASP A 435 63.63 27.35 -6.36
N ALA A 436 62.67 28.17 -5.93
CA ALA A 436 62.69 28.81 -4.62
C ALA A 436 62.16 27.84 -3.55
N VAL A 437 62.94 27.62 -2.48
CA VAL A 437 62.55 26.72 -1.38
C VAL A 437 61.46 27.37 -0.54
N ILE A 438 60.29 26.74 -0.50
CA ILE A 438 59.11 27.18 0.27
C ILE A 438 59.19 26.65 1.70
N MET A 439 59.51 25.37 1.88
CA MET A 439 59.69 24.71 3.18
C MET A 439 60.72 23.58 3.07
N ARG A 440 61.46 23.30 4.14
CA ARG A 440 62.40 22.18 4.21
C ARG A 440 62.62 21.70 5.64
N ASP A 441 63.00 20.43 5.79
CA ASP A 441 63.53 19.87 7.03
C ASP A 441 64.53 18.74 6.70
N GLY A 442 65.66 18.67 7.41
CA GLY A 442 66.73 17.69 7.16
C GLY A 442 67.60 17.95 5.92
N HIS A 443 68.23 16.90 5.38
CA HIS A 443 69.13 16.98 4.21
C HIS A 443 68.38 17.36 2.93
N THR A 444 68.82 18.41 2.24
CA THR A 444 68.22 18.83 0.96
C THR A 444 68.48 17.78 -0.12
N PRO A 445 67.43 17.24 -0.76
CA PRO A 445 67.60 16.31 -1.87
C PRO A 445 68.38 16.97 -3.01
N ALA A 446 69.16 16.16 -3.74
CA ALA A 446 69.95 16.62 -4.88
C ALA A 446 69.04 17.31 -5.93
N LYS A 447 69.56 18.36 -6.58
CA LYS A 447 68.79 19.17 -7.54
C LYS A 447 68.19 18.29 -8.64
N ASP A 448 66.90 18.49 -8.86
CA ASP A 448 66.10 17.88 -9.91
C ASP A 448 66.75 18.08 -11.29
N ARG A 449 67.05 16.97 -11.99
CA ARG A 449 67.48 16.96 -13.38
C ARG A 449 66.27 16.72 -14.30
N GLY A 450 65.39 17.70 -14.37
CA GLY A 450 64.46 17.87 -15.49
C GLY A 450 63.08 17.20 -15.37
N LEU A 451 62.31 17.53 -14.33
CA LEU A 451 60.88 17.23 -14.29
C LEU A 451 60.03 18.36 -14.86
N HIS A 452 59.53 18.18 -16.08
CA HIS A 452 58.33 18.86 -16.55
C HIS A 452 57.21 17.83 -16.74
N ASN A 453 56.17 17.95 -15.91
CA ASN A 453 54.82 17.47 -16.17
C ASN A 453 54.59 15.93 -16.23
N ARG A 454 55.11 15.15 -15.27
CA ARG A 454 54.73 13.74 -15.07
C ARG A 454 54.09 13.51 -13.69
N ALA A 455 53.06 12.67 -13.66
CA ALA A 455 52.35 12.26 -12.44
C ALA A 455 53.05 11.06 -11.79
N GLY A 456 53.25 11.11 -10.46
CA GLY A 456 53.90 10.07 -9.66
C GLY A 456 55.28 10.44 -9.15
N TRP A 457 55.84 9.60 -8.26
CA TRP A 457 57.19 9.79 -7.73
C TRP A 457 58.27 9.41 -8.74
N HIS A 458 59.24 10.30 -8.91
CA HIS A 458 60.47 10.07 -9.65
C HIS A 458 61.60 9.75 -8.67
N LEU A 459 62.01 8.48 -8.63
CA LEU A 459 63.10 8.02 -7.78
C LEU A 459 64.43 8.01 -8.55
N ASP A 460 65.43 8.67 -7.98
CA ASP A 460 66.85 8.49 -8.26
C ASP A 460 67.47 7.67 -7.12
N SER A 461 68.72 7.22 -7.27
CA SER A 461 69.42 6.31 -6.35
C SER A 461 69.43 6.78 -4.88
N TYR A 462 69.19 8.08 -4.62
CA TYR A 462 69.22 8.67 -3.28
C TYR A 462 68.11 9.73 -3.00
N SER A 463 67.15 9.94 -3.92
CA SER A 463 66.09 10.95 -3.74
C SER A 463 64.83 10.66 -4.55
N ALA A 464 63.66 11.07 -4.04
CA ALA A 464 62.38 10.99 -4.76
C ALA A 464 61.74 12.37 -4.92
N TRP A 465 61.28 12.71 -6.12
CA TRP A 465 60.61 13.98 -6.42
C TRP A 465 59.21 13.77 -6.98
N ALA A 466 58.26 14.61 -6.58
CA ALA A 466 56.91 14.60 -7.12
C ALA A 466 56.28 16.01 -7.19
N SER A 467 55.37 16.20 -8.15
CA SER A 467 54.65 17.47 -8.33
C SER A 467 53.39 17.51 -7.45
N ILE A 468 53.15 18.60 -6.72
CA ILE A 468 51.95 18.80 -5.89
C ILE A 468 51.41 20.23 -6.07
N VAL A 469 50.12 20.44 -5.81
CA VAL A 469 49.52 21.78 -5.82
C VAL A 469 49.42 22.29 -4.38
N TYR A 470 50.22 23.30 -4.03
CA TYR A 470 50.19 23.90 -2.69
C TYR A 470 49.76 25.37 -2.81
N HIS A 471 48.70 25.76 -2.07
CA HIS A 471 48.13 27.13 -2.14
C HIS A 471 47.80 27.63 -3.56
N LYS A 472 47.25 26.76 -4.43
CA LYS A 472 46.94 27.06 -5.83
C LYS A 472 48.16 27.36 -6.71
N GLN A 473 49.36 26.99 -6.27
CA GLN A 473 50.58 27.04 -7.06
C GLN A 473 51.14 25.63 -7.25
N HIS A 474 51.62 25.33 -8.44
CA HIS A 474 52.37 24.09 -8.68
C HIS A 474 53.71 24.16 -7.95
N CYS A 475 53.96 23.18 -7.10
CA CYS A 475 55.15 23.05 -6.29
C CYS A 475 55.73 21.63 -6.50
N ARG A 476 57.03 21.47 -6.24
CA ARG A 476 57.69 20.17 -6.28
C ARG A 476 58.12 19.78 -4.87
N LEU A 477 57.73 18.57 -4.45
CA LEU A 477 58.12 17.98 -3.18
C LEU A 477 59.23 16.96 -3.43
N GLY A 478 60.40 17.18 -2.83
CA GLY A 478 61.53 16.27 -2.86
C GLY A 478 61.75 15.61 -1.50
N LEU A 479 62.06 14.32 -1.49
CA LEU A 479 62.46 13.50 -0.35
C LEU A 479 63.89 12.97 -0.58
N SER A 480 64.72 12.90 0.46
CA SER A 480 66.06 12.28 0.43
C SER A 480 66.10 11.04 1.34
N PHE A 481 66.83 10.00 0.93
CA PHE A 481 66.92 8.73 1.65
C PHE A 481 68.35 8.48 2.21
N GLU A 482 68.52 7.51 3.12
CA GLU A 482 69.84 7.07 3.62
C GLU A 482 70.68 6.35 2.54
N LEU A 483 72.02 6.40 2.66
CA LEU A 483 72.91 5.67 1.73
C LEU A 483 72.71 4.15 1.91
N ASP A 484 72.64 3.42 0.78
CA ASP A 484 72.40 1.97 0.65
C ASP A 484 70.98 1.43 0.92
N SER A 485 69.96 2.28 1.11
CA SER A 485 68.57 1.80 1.25
C SER A 485 67.90 1.55 -0.11
N VAL A 486 67.58 0.29 -0.43
CA VAL A 486 66.73 -0.07 -1.58
C VAL A 486 65.27 -0.02 -1.15
N ILE A 487 64.48 0.89 -1.73
CA ILE A 487 63.04 1.03 -1.42
C ILE A 487 62.28 -0.18 -1.98
N SER A 488 61.59 -0.90 -1.10
CA SER A 488 60.74 -2.05 -1.43
C SER A 488 59.46 -1.65 -2.17
N GLN A 489 58.80 -2.61 -2.81
CA GLN A 489 57.57 -2.38 -3.56
C GLN A 489 56.41 -1.90 -2.67
N GLU A 490 56.39 -2.33 -1.41
CA GLU A 490 55.39 -1.96 -0.39
C GLU A 490 55.60 -0.52 0.10
N GLU A 491 56.84 -0.09 0.32
CA GLU A 491 57.20 1.29 0.69
C GLU A 491 56.90 2.29 -0.44
N ARG A 492 57.04 1.87 -1.69
CA ARG A 492 56.68 2.67 -2.87
C ARG A 492 55.17 2.94 -2.95
N GLN A 493 54.36 1.94 -2.59
CA GLN A 493 52.90 2.07 -2.55
C GLN A 493 52.45 3.06 -1.46
N LEU A 494 53.14 3.08 -0.32
CA LEU A 494 52.96 4.06 0.76
C LEU A 494 53.30 5.50 0.31
N LEU A 495 54.38 5.67 -0.45
CA LEU A 495 54.72 6.97 -1.05
C LEU A 495 53.66 7.45 -2.04
N ASP A 496 53.17 6.57 -2.92
CA ASP A 496 52.12 6.90 -3.89
C ASP A 496 50.80 7.28 -3.19
N GLN A 497 50.44 6.62 -2.09
CA GLN A 497 49.28 6.98 -1.26
C GLN A 497 49.41 8.38 -0.64
N LEU A 498 50.61 8.74 -0.15
CA LEU A 498 50.86 10.08 0.38
C LEU A 498 50.74 11.14 -0.72
N LEU A 499 51.25 10.87 -1.92
CA LEU A 499 51.13 11.80 -3.06
C LEU A 499 49.67 12.04 -3.44
N ALA A 500 48.86 10.97 -3.52
CA ALA A 500 47.43 11.07 -3.80
C ALA A 500 46.70 11.93 -2.76
N SER A 501 47.05 11.76 -1.46
CA SER A 501 46.46 12.56 -0.38
C SER A 501 46.84 14.05 -0.43
N LEU A 502 47.92 14.40 -1.14
CA LEU A 502 48.44 15.76 -1.28
C LEU A 502 48.03 16.45 -2.60
N GLN A 503 47.53 15.70 -3.58
CA GLN A 503 47.20 16.18 -4.92
C GLN A 503 45.71 16.47 -5.14
N ASP A 504 44.86 16.23 -4.14
CA ASP A 504 43.41 16.43 -4.29
C ASP A 504 43.07 17.94 -4.31
N SER A 505 43.22 18.54 -5.49
CA SER A 505 42.89 19.94 -5.78
C SER A 505 41.87 20.02 -6.92
N GLU A 506 40.65 20.43 -6.54
CA GLU A 506 39.55 21.00 -7.35
C GLU A 506 39.73 20.99 -8.88
N GLU A 507 39.11 20.04 -9.57
CA GLU A 507 38.59 20.25 -10.93
C GLU A 507 37.06 20.14 -10.93
N ASP A 508 36.40 21.28 -10.70
CA ASP A 508 34.98 21.47 -11.02
C ASP A 508 34.83 21.59 -12.55
N ARG A 509 34.39 20.52 -13.22
CA ARG A 509 33.84 20.61 -14.58
C ARG A 509 32.37 21.00 -14.51
N GLU A 510 32.08 22.27 -14.78
CA GLU A 510 30.74 22.74 -15.11
C GLU A 510 30.28 22.14 -16.45
N LEU A 511 29.20 21.34 -16.42
CA LEU A 511 28.41 20.97 -17.59
C LEU A 511 27.08 21.75 -17.54
N PRO A 512 26.63 22.37 -18.64
CA PRO A 512 25.47 23.24 -18.64
C PRO A 512 24.16 22.45 -18.73
N GLY A 513 23.14 22.93 -17.99
CA GLY A 513 21.73 22.68 -18.28
C GLY A 513 21.05 21.59 -17.44
N ASP A 514 20.21 22.02 -16.49
CA ASP A 514 19.10 21.31 -15.84
C ASP A 514 19.31 20.00 -15.06
N PHE A 515 20.54 19.52 -14.89
CA PHE A 515 20.81 18.31 -14.08
C PHE A 515 21.22 18.57 -12.61
N LEU A 516 21.54 19.81 -12.22
CA LEU A 516 22.10 20.11 -10.89
C LEU A 516 21.08 19.97 -9.74
N ASP A 517 19.84 20.41 -9.92
CA ASP A 517 18.80 20.33 -8.88
C ASP A 517 18.33 18.88 -8.62
N ALA A 518 18.36 18.04 -9.66
CA ALA A 518 18.08 16.61 -9.55
C ALA A 518 19.25 15.86 -8.87
N LYS A 519 20.50 16.24 -9.18
CA LYS A 519 21.71 15.65 -8.58
C LYS A 519 21.90 16.09 -7.13
N ILE A 520 21.60 17.34 -6.78
CA ILE A 520 21.66 17.86 -5.40
C ILE A 520 20.61 17.18 -4.54
N ARG A 521 19.38 16.99 -5.04
CA ARG A 521 18.38 16.16 -4.34
C ARG A 521 18.82 14.72 -4.19
N GLN A 522 19.44 14.10 -5.20
CA GLN A 522 20.01 12.77 -5.06
C GLN A 522 21.11 12.72 -4.00
N ILE A 523 21.97 13.74 -3.91
CA ILE A 523 23.04 13.83 -2.91
C ILE A 523 22.47 14.13 -1.51
N GLN A 524 21.39 14.90 -1.37
CA GLN A 524 20.70 15.12 -0.09
C GLN A 524 19.89 13.92 0.35
N LEU A 525 19.25 13.20 -0.58
CA LEU A 525 18.64 11.90 -0.31
C LEU A 525 19.72 10.91 0.10
N ALA A 526 20.87 10.89 -0.58
CA ALA A 526 22.01 10.07 -0.20
C ALA A 526 22.58 10.49 1.17
N GLU A 527 22.67 11.77 1.49
CA GLU A 527 23.12 12.25 2.80
C GLU A 527 22.11 11.92 3.91
N THR A 528 20.81 12.15 3.67
CA THR A 528 19.76 11.79 4.63
C THR A 528 19.75 10.28 4.81
N ASN A 529 19.94 9.50 3.73
CA ASN A 529 20.06 8.05 3.81
C ASN A 529 21.36 7.63 4.49
N LEU A 530 22.48 8.36 4.33
CA LEU A 530 23.73 8.10 5.03
C LEU A 530 23.65 8.49 6.50
N LEU A 531 22.95 9.56 6.86
CA LEU A 531 22.68 9.96 8.25
C LEU A 531 21.68 9.00 8.90
N LYS A 532 20.67 8.53 8.16
CA LYS A 532 19.75 7.48 8.61
C LYS A 532 20.46 6.15 8.73
N LEU A 533 21.34 5.79 7.79
CA LEU A 533 22.16 4.58 7.85
C LEU A 533 23.16 4.67 8.98
N ARG A 534 23.82 5.82 9.16
CA ARG A 534 24.74 6.07 10.28
C ARG A 534 24.02 6.04 11.61
N ARG A 535 22.85 6.67 11.74
CA ARG A 535 22.00 6.54 12.94
C ARG A 535 21.50 5.11 13.12
N PHE A 536 21.10 4.42 12.06
CA PHE A 536 20.68 3.02 12.13
C PHE A 536 21.83 2.10 12.57
N ILE A 537 23.05 2.34 12.09
CA ILE A 537 24.26 1.64 12.51
C ILE A 537 24.62 2.03 13.94
N ASP A 538 24.61 3.31 14.30
CA ASP A 538 24.91 3.79 15.66
C ASP A 538 23.87 3.27 16.67
N ASP A 539 22.57 3.37 16.38
CA ASP A 539 21.46 2.86 17.19
C ASP A 539 21.47 1.33 17.23
N GLY A 540 21.74 0.69 16.08
CA GLY A 540 21.84 -0.76 15.96
C GLY A 540 23.00 -1.32 16.79
N LEU A 541 24.20 -0.74 16.65
CA LEU A 541 25.38 -1.09 17.44
C LEU A 541 25.19 -0.75 18.92
N SER A 542 24.55 0.37 19.26
CA SER A 542 24.30 0.77 20.66
C SER A 542 23.29 -0.12 21.38
N ASN A 543 22.35 -0.72 20.63
CA ASN A 543 21.37 -1.67 21.17
C ASN A 543 21.85 -3.13 21.17
N MET A 544 23.04 -3.43 20.65
CA MET A 544 23.63 -4.77 20.79
C MET A 544 23.91 -5.07 22.27
N ALA A 545 23.72 -6.32 22.68
CA ALA A 545 24.06 -6.78 24.02
C ALA A 545 25.59 -6.85 24.24
N ASP A 546 26.33 -7.10 23.17
CA ASP A 546 27.79 -7.21 23.17
C ASP A 546 28.46 -5.86 22.89
N GLY A 547 29.64 -5.67 23.47
CA GLY A 547 30.50 -4.53 23.20
C GLY A 547 31.25 -4.75 21.90
N VAL A 548 31.21 -3.79 20.99
CA VAL A 548 31.89 -3.85 19.69
C VAL A 548 32.89 -2.71 19.60
N ILE A 549 34.13 -3.03 19.22
CA ILE A 549 35.21 -2.09 18.99
C ILE A 549 35.79 -2.37 17.60
N VAL A 550 35.93 -1.33 16.79
CA VAL A 550 36.58 -1.39 15.48
C VAL A 550 37.84 -0.53 15.54
N CYS A 551 38.98 -1.09 15.19
CA CYS A 551 40.24 -0.36 15.11
C CYS A 551 40.92 -0.53 13.76
N ASP A 552 41.77 0.42 13.41
CA ASP A 552 42.63 0.32 12.23
C ASP A 552 43.84 -0.61 12.45
N ALA A 553 44.70 -0.73 11.43
CA ALA A 553 45.94 -1.51 11.48
C ALA A 553 46.94 -1.01 12.54
N CYS A 554 46.82 0.26 12.94
CA CYS A 554 47.68 0.92 13.93
C CYS A 554 47.13 0.77 15.36
N GLY A 555 45.95 0.18 15.53
CA GLY A 555 45.30 -0.02 16.82
C GLY A 555 44.60 1.24 17.35
N GLU A 556 44.31 2.22 16.50
CA GLU A 556 43.43 3.34 16.85
C GLU A 556 41.97 2.94 16.77
N ILE A 557 41.20 3.22 17.81
CA ILE A 557 39.78 2.90 17.86
C ILE A 557 39.01 3.88 16.97
N LEU A 558 38.50 3.35 15.86
CA LEU A 558 37.68 4.07 14.88
C LEU A 558 36.23 4.16 15.34
N LEU A 559 35.71 3.08 15.93
CA LEU A 559 34.33 2.98 16.36
C LEU A 559 34.21 2.11 17.61
N SER A 560 33.33 2.50 18.53
CA SER A 560 32.93 1.70 19.68
C SER A 560 31.47 1.94 20.01
N ASN A 561 30.71 0.90 20.35
CA ASN A 561 29.35 1.07 20.86
C ASN A 561 29.31 1.37 22.37
N SER A 562 28.16 1.82 22.87
CA SER A 562 27.95 2.14 24.30
C SER A 562 28.24 0.95 25.22
N ARG A 563 27.92 -0.28 24.81
CA ARG A 563 28.23 -1.48 25.59
C ARG A 563 29.71 -1.74 25.78
N ALA A 564 30.55 -1.50 24.76
CA ALA A 564 31.99 -1.60 24.93
C ALA A 564 32.50 -0.60 25.97
N SER A 565 32.01 0.65 25.92
CA SER A 565 32.33 1.67 26.91
C SER A 565 31.89 1.27 28.31
N TRP A 566 30.71 0.68 28.47
CA TRP A 566 30.22 0.17 29.74
C TRP A 566 31.07 -0.96 30.31
N TYR A 567 31.43 -1.95 29.49
CA TYR A 567 32.22 -3.10 29.94
C TYR A 567 33.61 -2.70 30.42
N LEU A 568 34.21 -1.69 29.78
CA LEU A 568 35.61 -1.30 30.01
C LEU A 568 35.76 -0.13 30.98
N MET A 569 34.87 0.87 30.92
CA MET A 569 34.95 2.10 31.70
C MET A 569 33.86 2.21 32.78
N GLY A 570 32.80 1.41 32.70
CA GLY A 570 31.65 1.49 33.62
C GLY A 570 30.69 2.66 33.35
N ASP A 571 30.90 3.41 32.27
CA ASP A 571 30.05 4.53 31.84
C ASP A 571 29.68 4.37 30.36
N ASP A 572 28.38 4.32 30.07
CA ASP A 572 27.82 4.18 28.72
C ASP A 572 28.16 5.38 27.82
N ASN A 573 28.43 6.56 28.39
CA ASN A 573 28.74 7.79 27.65
C ASN A 573 30.24 8.01 27.41
N ALA A 574 31.11 7.17 27.97
CA ALA A 574 32.54 7.28 27.76
C ALA A 574 32.87 7.03 26.28
N ARG A 575 33.52 8.01 25.63
CA ARG A 575 33.97 7.85 24.24
C ARG A 575 35.33 7.18 24.22
N LEU A 576 35.38 5.95 23.71
CA LEU A 576 36.65 5.22 23.50
C LEU A 576 37.36 5.63 22.20
N SER A 577 36.69 6.42 21.34
CA SER A 577 37.27 6.98 20.12
C SER A 577 38.47 7.87 20.44
N ASN A 578 39.59 7.68 19.74
CA ASN A 578 40.92 8.29 19.96
C ASN A 578 41.77 7.69 21.10
N LEU A 579 41.32 6.61 21.75
CA LEU A 579 42.20 5.81 22.61
C LEU A 579 42.88 4.71 21.79
N SER A 580 44.10 4.33 22.22
CA SER A 580 44.81 3.21 21.62
C SER A 580 44.32 1.90 22.23
N LEU A 581 44.12 0.88 21.39
CA LEU A 581 43.71 -0.45 21.81
C LEU A 581 44.62 -1.04 22.90
N SER A 582 45.92 -0.73 22.88
CA SER A 582 46.89 -1.19 23.89
C SER A 582 46.52 -0.77 25.31
N SER A 583 46.05 0.48 25.48
CA SER A 583 45.67 1.03 26.79
C SER A 583 44.45 0.33 27.41
N ILE A 584 43.51 -0.10 26.56
CA ILE A 584 42.30 -0.82 26.99
C ILE A 584 42.65 -2.27 27.33
N LEU A 585 43.50 -2.91 26.54
CA LEU A 585 43.90 -4.30 26.74
C LEU A 585 44.74 -4.51 28.02
N GLU A 586 45.36 -3.46 28.57
CA GLU A 586 46.05 -3.52 29.88
C GLU A 586 45.08 -3.77 31.05
N ASP A 587 43.85 -3.26 30.96
CA ASP A 587 42.81 -3.44 31.96
C ASP A 587 42.12 -4.81 31.87
N ILE A 588 42.42 -5.59 30.83
CA ILE A 588 41.84 -6.91 30.56
C ILE A 588 42.92 -7.98 30.71
N ARG A 589 42.77 -8.83 31.73
CA ARG A 589 43.67 -9.95 32.01
C ARG A 589 43.24 -11.21 31.26
N LEU A 590 44.18 -11.84 30.56
CA LEU A 590 43.96 -13.13 29.90
C LEU A 590 44.17 -14.31 30.88
N PRO A 591 43.48 -15.44 30.67
CA PRO A 591 43.70 -16.67 31.42
C PRO A 591 45.02 -17.35 31.01
N GLY A 592 45.75 -17.85 32.01
CA GLY A 592 47.14 -18.30 31.82
C GLY A 592 48.10 -17.12 31.65
N ASN A 593 49.41 -17.33 31.75
CA ASN A 593 50.42 -16.27 31.62
C ASN A 593 50.58 -15.75 30.16
N THR A 594 49.47 -15.61 29.44
CA THR A 594 49.39 -15.32 28.02
C THR A 594 49.29 -13.81 27.80
N SER A 595 50.06 -13.29 26.85
CA SER A 595 50.04 -11.87 26.46
C SER A 595 49.07 -11.64 25.29
N TRP A 596 48.58 -10.41 25.12
CA TRP A 596 47.79 -10.00 23.96
C TRP A 596 48.58 -10.01 22.64
N LYS A 597 49.91 -9.85 22.69
CA LYS A 597 50.78 -9.71 21.50
C LYS A 597 50.66 -10.87 20.49
N PRO A 598 50.73 -12.17 20.89
CA PRO A 598 50.61 -13.28 19.96
C PRO A 598 49.21 -13.42 19.35
N LEU A 599 48.16 -13.07 20.11
CA LEU A 599 46.76 -13.14 19.67
C LEU A 599 46.46 -12.06 18.63
N LEU A 600 46.93 -10.83 18.86
CA LEU A 600 46.82 -9.74 17.90
C LEU A 600 47.63 -10.03 16.63
N ARG A 601 48.82 -10.62 16.75
CA ARG A 601 49.62 -11.03 15.59
C ARG A 601 48.90 -12.07 14.72
N LYS A 602 48.26 -13.07 15.32
CA LYS A 602 47.45 -14.05 14.56
C LYS A 602 46.31 -13.39 13.79
N SER A 603 45.66 -12.40 14.41
CA SER A 603 44.52 -11.73 13.78
C SER A 603 44.93 -10.73 12.70
N LEU A 604 45.93 -9.88 12.97
CA LEU A 604 46.37 -8.83 12.03
C LEU A 604 47.22 -9.37 10.88
N VAL A 605 48.19 -10.25 11.18
CA VAL A 605 49.20 -10.70 10.21
C VAL A 605 48.76 -11.98 9.51
N LEU A 606 48.27 -12.97 10.28
CA LEU A 606 47.85 -14.27 9.72
C LEU A 606 46.38 -14.29 9.29
N ARG A 607 45.63 -13.20 9.53
CA ARG A 607 44.21 -13.06 9.19
C ARG A 607 43.32 -14.15 9.79
N GLU A 608 43.68 -14.67 10.96
CA GLU A 608 42.90 -15.68 11.67
C GLU A 608 41.91 -15.05 12.66
N ARG A 609 40.74 -15.66 12.83
CA ARG A 609 39.82 -15.29 13.91
C ARG A 609 40.33 -15.86 15.23
N VAL A 610 40.45 -15.01 16.24
CA VAL A 610 40.88 -15.41 17.59
C VAL A 610 39.71 -15.25 18.56
N ILE A 611 39.45 -16.27 19.36
CA ILE A 611 38.46 -16.24 20.44
C ILE A 611 39.20 -16.61 21.71
N THR A 612 39.10 -15.77 22.74
CA THR A 612 39.69 -16.03 24.06
C THR A 612 38.75 -15.54 25.16
N GLN A 613 38.82 -16.18 26.31
CA GLN A 613 38.22 -15.64 27.53
C GLN A 613 39.17 -14.61 28.14
N ALA A 614 38.64 -13.65 28.87
CA ALA A 614 39.42 -12.66 29.59
C ALA A 614 38.64 -12.13 30.80
N GLN A 615 39.33 -11.53 31.77
CA GLN A 615 38.73 -10.93 32.94
C GLN A 615 39.13 -9.46 33.03
N HIS A 616 38.13 -8.58 33.11
CA HIS A 616 38.38 -7.16 33.30
C HIS A 616 38.77 -6.84 34.75
N LYS A 617 39.52 -5.77 34.98
CA LYS A 617 39.92 -5.31 36.34
C LYS A 617 38.75 -5.12 37.32
N SER A 618 37.54 -4.87 36.82
CA SER A 618 36.33 -4.76 37.64
C SER A 618 35.77 -6.11 38.12
N GLY A 619 36.40 -7.23 37.76
CA GLY A 619 36.00 -8.59 38.13
C GLY A 619 35.05 -9.27 37.15
N ARG A 620 34.69 -8.61 36.03
CA ARG A 620 33.78 -9.17 35.01
C ARG A 620 34.50 -10.16 34.10
N ASP A 621 33.83 -11.29 33.86
CA ASP A 621 34.27 -12.29 32.89
C ASP A 621 33.74 -11.93 31.49
N LEU A 622 34.67 -11.75 30.54
CA LEU A 622 34.37 -11.38 29.16
C LEU A 622 34.86 -12.44 28.19
N MET A 623 34.09 -12.69 27.14
CA MET A 623 34.56 -13.37 25.95
C MET A 623 35.03 -12.34 24.93
N VAL A 624 36.29 -12.42 24.53
CA VAL A 624 36.91 -11.51 23.57
C VAL A 624 37.13 -12.24 22.26
N GLN A 625 36.46 -11.76 21.22
CA GLN A 625 36.64 -12.25 19.87
C GLN A 625 37.28 -11.17 19.01
N ILE A 626 38.39 -11.50 18.37
CA ILE A 626 39.13 -10.63 17.46
C ILE A 626 39.01 -11.21 16.06
N SER A 627 38.56 -10.40 15.10
CA SER A 627 38.40 -10.79 13.70
C SER A 627 39.02 -9.74 12.77
N PRO A 628 39.77 -10.14 11.72
CA PRO A 628 40.29 -9.19 10.74
C PRO A 628 39.15 -8.57 9.93
N LEU A 629 39.30 -7.30 9.57
CA LEU A 629 38.37 -6.54 8.74
C LEU A 629 39.10 -5.93 7.54
N ASP A 630 38.56 -6.12 6.33
CA ASP A 630 39.06 -5.46 5.12
C ASP A 630 38.31 -4.14 4.91
N LEU A 631 39.01 -3.02 4.96
CA LEU A 631 38.45 -1.69 4.73
C LEU A 631 38.48 -1.35 3.23
N VAL A 632 37.33 -0.92 2.70
CA VAL A 632 37.02 -0.82 1.26
C VAL A 632 37.89 0.17 0.49
N ASP A 633 38.41 1.22 1.13
CA ASP A 633 39.06 2.33 0.42
C ASP A 633 40.60 2.37 0.49
N ASN A 634 41.29 1.45 1.21
CA ASN A 634 42.74 1.64 1.45
C ASN A 634 43.63 0.39 1.57
N HIS A 635 43.16 -0.83 1.30
CA HIS A 635 43.95 -2.08 1.53
C HIS A 635 44.53 -2.22 2.97
N THR A 636 44.13 -1.38 3.91
CA THR A 636 44.54 -1.42 5.32
C THR A 636 43.64 -2.41 6.06
N GLY A 637 44.24 -3.49 6.58
CA GLY A 637 43.52 -4.44 7.44
C GLY A 637 43.24 -3.84 8.81
N GLY A 638 41.98 -3.80 9.23
CA GLY A 638 41.57 -3.44 10.59
C GLY A 638 41.25 -4.66 11.44
N LEU A 639 40.82 -4.43 12.68
CA LEU A 639 40.26 -5.46 13.55
C LEU A 639 38.87 -5.06 14.03
N VAL A 640 38.00 -6.05 14.14
CA VAL A 640 36.77 -5.97 14.93
C VAL A 640 36.96 -6.83 16.17
N ILE A 641 36.72 -6.22 17.33
CA ILE A 641 36.81 -6.84 18.65
C ILE A 641 35.42 -6.83 19.28
N ASN A 642 34.87 -8.02 19.50
CA ASN A 642 33.63 -8.21 20.22
C ASN A 642 33.91 -8.64 21.67
N LEU A 643 33.17 -8.05 22.60
CA LEU A 643 33.22 -8.27 24.03
C LEU A 643 31.83 -8.71 24.49
N SER A 644 31.69 -9.97 24.87
CA SER A 644 30.42 -10.51 25.40
C SER A 644 30.57 -10.78 26.89
N ASP A 645 29.59 -10.36 27.70
CA ASP A 645 29.55 -10.70 29.13
C ASP A 645 29.16 -12.18 29.27
N ILE A 646 30.05 -12.96 29.86
CA ILE A 646 29.85 -14.40 30.08
C ILE A 646 29.69 -14.74 31.55
N GLN A 647 29.44 -13.77 32.43
CA GLN A 647 29.33 -14.01 33.87
C GLN A 647 28.18 -14.98 34.21
N LEU A 648 27.01 -14.82 33.57
CA LEU A 648 25.87 -15.73 33.75
C LEU A 648 26.16 -17.12 33.16
N LEU A 649 26.78 -17.17 31.98
CA LEU A 649 27.12 -18.43 31.30
C LEU A 649 28.12 -19.23 32.13
N LYS A 650 29.23 -18.61 32.55
CA LYS A 650 30.23 -19.22 33.44
C LYS A 650 29.64 -19.62 34.78
N GLY A 651 28.76 -18.79 35.34
CA GLY A 651 28.05 -19.12 36.57
C GLY A 651 27.22 -20.40 36.45
N SER A 652 26.54 -20.59 35.31
CA SER A 652 25.77 -21.80 35.00
C SER A 652 26.67 -23.00 34.72
N GLU A 653 27.71 -22.83 33.90
CA GLU A 653 28.69 -23.89 33.60
C GLU A 653 29.39 -24.38 34.85
N LYS A 654 29.84 -23.47 35.72
CA LYS A 654 30.49 -23.81 36.98
C LYS A 654 29.54 -24.59 37.90
N LYS A 655 28.28 -24.16 38.04
CA LYS A 655 27.26 -24.90 38.81
C LYS A 655 26.99 -26.29 38.22
N ARG A 656 26.98 -26.42 36.89
CA ARG A 656 26.82 -27.70 36.19
C ARG A 656 28.02 -28.61 36.41
N ASP A 657 29.23 -28.08 36.33
CA ASP A 657 30.47 -28.85 36.50
C ASP A 657 30.67 -29.26 37.97
N GLU A 658 30.33 -28.39 38.93
CA GLU A 658 30.26 -28.74 40.36
C GLU A 658 29.26 -29.88 40.60
N LEU A 659 28.09 -29.84 39.95
CA LEU A 659 27.10 -30.92 39.99
C LEU A 659 27.63 -32.23 39.41
N LEU A 660 28.25 -32.19 38.23
CA LEU A 660 28.79 -33.38 37.56
C LEU A 660 29.91 -34.04 38.38
N ASN A 661 30.78 -33.22 38.99
CA ASN A 661 31.83 -33.68 39.89
C ASN A 661 31.25 -34.33 41.14
N PHE A 662 30.23 -33.73 41.74
CA PHE A 662 29.53 -34.30 42.90
C PHE A 662 28.86 -35.64 42.55
N LEU A 663 28.11 -35.71 41.44
CA LEU A 663 27.45 -36.93 40.98
C LEU A 663 28.46 -38.05 40.73
N SER A 664 29.58 -37.73 40.09
CA SER A 664 30.65 -38.68 39.83
C SER A 664 31.26 -39.24 41.11
N HIS A 665 31.44 -38.41 42.14
CA HIS A 665 31.98 -38.83 43.43
C HIS A 665 30.98 -39.74 44.19
N ASP A 666 29.72 -39.33 44.27
CA ASP A 666 28.71 -39.98 45.11
C ASP A 666 28.08 -41.21 44.46
N LEU A 667 28.09 -41.35 43.13
CA LEU A 667 27.77 -42.60 42.44
C LEU A 667 28.92 -43.60 42.50
N ARG A 668 30.18 -43.12 42.37
CA ARG A 668 31.36 -44.00 42.36
C ARG A 668 31.55 -44.71 43.70
N SER A 669 31.28 -44.05 44.83
CA SER A 669 31.44 -44.64 46.16
C SER A 669 30.63 -45.94 46.38
N PRO A 670 29.28 -45.95 46.22
CA PRO A 670 28.49 -47.18 46.35
C PRO A 670 28.82 -48.20 45.26
N LEU A 671 29.17 -47.78 44.04
CA LEU A 671 29.56 -48.68 42.95
C LEU A 671 30.90 -49.39 43.23
N SER A 672 31.91 -48.66 43.71
CA SER A 672 33.19 -49.24 44.14
C SER A 672 32.97 -50.21 45.31
N ALA A 673 32.08 -49.87 46.25
CA ALA A 673 31.71 -50.78 47.33
C ALA A 673 31.00 -52.05 46.80
N THR A 674 30.09 -51.95 45.81
CA THR A 674 29.49 -53.14 45.19
C THR A 674 30.52 -54.00 44.47
N LEU A 675 31.46 -53.40 43.74
CA LEU A 675 32.52 -54.14 43.04
C LEU A 675 33.43 -54.88 44.02
N ALA A 676 33.86 -54.20 45.10
CA ALA A 676 34.65 -54.83 46.15
C ALA A 676 33.89 -55.97 46.85
N LEU A 677 32.59 -55.80 47.11
CA LEU A 677 31.74 -56.84 47.70
C LEU A 677 31.56 -58.06 46.76
N ILE A 678 31.38 -57.82 45.46
CA ILE A 678 31.32 -58.88 44.44
C ILE A 678 32.67 -59.63 44.38
N GLU A 679 33.79 -58.91 44.42
CA GLU A 679 35.12 -59.52 44.42
C GLU A 679 35.39 -60.35 45.69
N LEU A 680 34.99 -59.85 46.85
CA LEU A 680 35.03 -60.59 48.12
C LEU A 680 34.11 -61.82 48.12
N SER A 681 32.97 -61.78 47.43
CA SER A 681 32.05 -62.92 47.35
C SER A 681 32.56 -64.08 46.49
N LYS A 682 33.49 -63.83 45.54
CA LYS A 682 34.03 -64.88 44.66
C LYS A 682 34.83 -65.95 45.40
N ASN A 683 35.32 -65.65 46.61
CA ASN A 683 36.14 -66.53 47.43
C ASN A 683 35.42 -67.08 48.67
N LYS A 684 34.09 -66.88 48.80
CA LYS A 684 33.31 -67.33 49.96
C LYS A 684 32.46 -68.56 49.64
N ASN A 685 32.57 -69.60 50.46
CA ASN A 685 31.80 -70.85 50.33
C ASN A 685 30.63 -70.96 51.34
N ASP A 686 30.46 -70.00 52.25
CA ASP A 686 29.37 -70.01 53.24
C ASP A 686 28.13 -69.27 52.70
N ALA A 687 26.99 -69.97 52.64
CA ALA A 687 25.73 -69.47 52.13
C ALA A 687 25.17 -68.29 52.97
N GLY A 688 25.43 -68.27 54.29
CA GLY A 688 24.95 -67.21 55.18
C GLY A 688 25.67 -65.88 54.97
N GLU A 689 27.00 -65.91 54.85
CA GLU A 689 27.80 -64.72 54.55
C GLU A 689 27.55 -64.18 53.14
N LEU A 690 27.32 -65.08 52.17
CA LEU A 690 26.98 -64.71 50.81
C LEU A 690 25.65 -63.95 50.75
N HIS A 691 24.66 -64.36 51.55
CA HIS A 691 23.36 -63.67 51.64
C HIS A 691 23.50 -62.22 52.12
N GLY A 692 24.25 -61.99 53.20
CA GLY A 692 24.50 -60.63 53.71
C GLY A 692 25.28 -59.74 52.73
N VAL A 693 26.21 -60.33 51.96
CA VAL A 693 26.93 -59.62 50.88
C VAL A 693 25.98 -59.25 49.74
N ILE A 694 25.09 -60.15 49.33
CA ILE A 694 24.06 -59.89 48.30
C ILE A 694 23.11 -58.78 48.76
N GLU A 695 22.66 -58.78 50.02
CA GLU A 695 21.82 -57.70 50.56
C GLU A 695 22.54 -56.35 50.53
N GLN A 696 23.82 -56.32 50.87
CA GLN A 696 24.63 -55.09 50.83
C GLN A 696 24.86 -54.60 49.39
N ILE A 697 25.04 -55.53 48.45
CA ILE A 697 25.10 -55.23 47.01
C ILE A 697 23.76 -54.63 46.55
N ALA A 698 22.64 -55.30 46.84
CA ALA A 698 21.30 -54.83 46.49
C ALA A 698 21.01 -53.44 47.08
N SER A 699 21.38 -53.21 48.35
CA SER A 699 21.24 -51.92 49.02
C SER A 699 22.05 -50.82 48.33
N ASN A 700 23.31 -51.09 47.99
CA ASN A 700 24.18 -50.10 47.34
C ASN A 700 23.75 -49.83 45.89
N THR A 701 23.37 -50.86 45.13
CA THR A 701 22.84 -50.70 43.77
C THR A 701 21.53 -49.91 43.77
N SER A 702 20.62 -50.20 44.71
CA SER A 702 19.37 -49.46 44.86
C SER A 702 19.62 -47.99 45.22
N LYS A 703 20.59 -47.68 46.10
CA LYS A 703 21.00 -46.30 46.39
C LYS A 703 21.54 -45.58 45.16
N THR A 704 22.37 -46.24 44.35
CA THR A 704 22.92 -45.70 43.11
C THR A 704 21.83 -45.44 42.08
N LEU A 705 20.89 -46.38 41.91
CA LEU A 705 19.75 -46.20 41.00
C LEU A 705 18.87 -45.03 41.44
N HIS A 706 18.56 -44.95 42.74
CA HIS A 706 17.79 -43.84 43.30
C HIS A 706 18.47 -42.48 43.09
N LEU A 707 19.79 -42.41 43.23
CA LEU A 707 20.60 -41.24 42.93
C LEU A 707 20.48 -40.81 41.45
N ALA A 708 20.59 -41.78 40.54
CA ALA A 708 20.48 -41.53 39.11
C ALA A 708 19.08 -41.05 38.71
N GLU A 709 18.03 -41.67 39.27
CA GLU A 709 16.64 -41.26 39.07
C GLU A 709 16.38 -39.83 39.59
N GLN A 710 16.82 -39.52 40.81
CA GLN A 710 16.67 -38.17 41.38
C GLN A 710 17.35 -37.10 40.51
N PHE A 711 18.51 -37.42 39.96
CA PHE A 711 19.21 -36.53 39.03
C PHE A 711 18.44 -36.35 37.72
N LEU A 712 17.95 -37.43 37.10
CA LEU A 712 17.15 -37.36 35.88
C LEU A 712 15.89 -36.50 36.08
N HIS A 713 15.20 -36.67 37.20
CA HIS A 713 14.03 -35.86 37.53
C HIS A 713 14.37 -34.38 37.73
N LEU A 714 15.45 -34.07 38.44
CA LEU A 714 15.93 -32.70 38.60
C LEU A 714 16.33 -32.08 37.24
N SER A 715 17.00 -32.84 36.38
CA SER A 715 17.36 -32.40 35.03
C SER A 715 16.13 -32.11 34.18
N ARG A 716 15.08 -32.93 34.29
CA ARG A 716 13.80 -32.69 33.61
C ARG A 716 13.09 -31.44 34.15
N ALA A 717 13.00 -31.29 35.47
CA ALA A 717 12.37 -30.14 36.10
C ALA A 717 13.05 -28.81 35.74
N LYS A 718 14.40 -28.80 35.63
CA LYS A 718 15.20 -27.63 35.23
C LYS A 718 15.31 -27.42 33.71
N SER A 719 14.80 -28.34 32.88
CA SER A 719 14.87 -28.20 31.43
C SER A 719 13.93 -27.09 30.94
N ASN A 720 14.43 -26.23 30.05
CA ASN A 720 13.62 -25.24 29.33
C ASN A 720 12.87 -25.82 28.12
N GLU A 721 12.89 -27.15 27.94
CA GLU A 721 12.03 -27.78 26.93
C GLU A 721 10.55 -27.59 27.33
N ASP A 722 9.77 -27.10 26.36
CA ASP A 722 8.32 -26.92 26.43
C ASP A 722 7.62 -28.29 26.53
N LEU A 723 7.73 -28.95 27.69
CA LEU A 723 6.86 -30.08 28.01
C LEU A 723 5.44 -29.53 28.15
N PRO A 724 4.45 -30.13 27.47
CA PRO A 724 3.08 -29.68 27.54
C PRO A 724 2.57 -29.76 28.99
N LEU A 725 2.00 -28.66 29.48
CA LEU A 725 1.21 -28.63 30.69
C LEU A 725 -0.19 -29.17 30.35
N TYR A 726 -0.76 -29.94 31.26
CA TYR A 726 -2.09 -30.55 31.11
C TYR A 726 -3.06 -29.95 32.13
N ASP A 727 -4.33 -29.85 31.77
CA ASP A 727 -5.38 -29.60 32.75
C ASP A 727 -5.52 -30.82 33.66
N ILE A 728 -5.15 -30.65 34.92
CA ILE A 728 -5.17 -31.71 35.92
C ILE A 728 -5.91 -31.24 37.18
N ASP A 729 -6.64 -32.15 37.81
CA ASP A 729 -7.14 -31.93 39.16
C ASP A 729 -6.01 -32.12 40.17
N PHE A 730 -5.60 -31.02 40.80
CA PHE A 730 -4.50 -31.00 41.77
C PHE A 730 -4.81 -31.82 43.03
N ASN A 731 -6.08 -31.94 43.41
CA ASN A 731 -6.48 -32.79 44.54
C ASN A 731 -6.12 -34.25 44.26
N THR A 732 -6.40 -34.76 43.05
CA THR A 732 -6.02 -36.11 42.60
C THR A 732 -4.50 -36.35 42.69
N VAL A 733 -3.68 -35.35 42.32
CA VAL A 733 -2.21 -35.44 42.43
C VAL A 733 -1.76 -35.59 43.88
N VAL A 734 -2.35 -34.81 44.79
CA VAL A 734 -2.05 -34.86 46.24
C VAL A 734 -2.51 -36.19 46.85
N LEU A 735 -3.66 -36.70 46.42
CA LEU A 735 -4.18 -38.02 46.82
C LEU A 735 -3.20 -39.13 46.46
N ASN A 736 -2.79 -39.20 45.19
CA ASN A 736 -1.84 -40.21 44.72
C ASN A 736 -0.52 -40.14 45.49
N ALA A 737 0.03 -38.94 45.70
CA ALA A 737 1.26 -38.74 46.46
C ALA A 737 1.15 -39.23 47.92
N THR A 738 -0.01 -39.00 48.55
CA THR A 738 -0.29 -39.40 49.92
C THR A 738 -0.43 -40.93 50.03
N GLU A 739 -1.14 -41.55 49.08
CA GLU A 739 -1.29 -43.02 49.00
C GLU A 739 0.06 -43.72 48.84
N GLN A 740 0.96 -43.22 47.98
CA GLN A 740 2.30 -43.79 47.81
C GLN A 740 3.08 -43.85 49.14
N MET A 741 2.89 -42.86 50.02
CA MET A 741 3.63 -42.73 51.28
C MET A 741 2.97 -43.46 52.46
N TRP A 742 1.77 -44.02 52.27
CA TRP A 742 1.01 -44.69 53.32
C TRP A 742 1.78 -45.81 54.01
N THR A 743 2.42 -46.69 53.23
CA THR A 743 3.21 -47.82 53.75
C THR A 743 4.41 -47.34 54.58
N LEU A 744 5.08 -46.28 54.13
CA LEU A 744 6.22 -45.70 54.83
C LEU A 744 5.79 -45.05 56.16
N ALA A 745 4.63 -44.36 56.16
CA ALA A 745 4.03 -43.78 57.36
C ALA A 745 3.63 -44.87 58.37
N GLN A 746 2.96 -45.93 57.91
CA GLN A 746 2.56 -47.07 58.77
C GLN A 746 3.75 -47.78 59.39
N ALA A 747 4.86 -47.97 58.67
CA ALA A 747 6.07 -48.59 59.20
C ALA A 747 6.64 -47.81 60.41
N LYS A 748 6.42 -46.49 60.47
CA LYS A 748 6.77 -45.62 61.61
C LYS A 748 5.60 -45.35 62.57
N LYS A 749 4.42 -45.92 62.32
CA LYS A 749 3.16 -45.61 63.03
C LYS A 749 2.79 -44.12 62.99
N ILE A 750 3.17 -43.41 61.94
CA ILE A 750 2.81 -42.01 61.75
C ILE A 750 1.40 -41.95 61.16
N GLN A 751 0.53 -41.13 61.73
CA GLN A 751 -0.79 -40.88 61.18
C GLN A 751 -0.65 -39.86 60.04
N LEU A 752 -0.97 -40.26 58.81
CA LEU A 752 -0.97 -39.39 57.64
C LEU A 752 -2.41 -38.95 57.36
N SER A 753 -2.67 -37.65 57.38
CA SER A 753 -4.00 -37.08 57.16
C SER A 753 -3.98 -35.97 56.13
N GLN A 754 -5.07 -35.81 55.39
CA GLN A 754 -5.21 -34.85 54.30
C GLN A 754 -6.51 -34.05 54.46
N SER A 755 -6.48 -32.77 54.11
CA SER A 755 -7.66 -31.90 54.10
C SER A 755 -7.61 -30.95 52.90
N PHE A 756 -8.72 -30.88 52.16
CA PHE A 756 -8.88 -30.03 50.98
C PHE A 756 -9.93 -28.95 51.27
N SER A 757 -9.68 -27.70 50.87
CA SER A 757 -10.67 -26.61 51.02
C SER A 757 -11.78 -26.62 49.98
N GLU A 758 -11.52 -27.21 48.81
CA GLU A 758 -12.42 -27.31 47.66
C GLU A 758 -12.42 -28.75 47.13
N GLU A 759 -13.54 -29.20 46.55
CA GLU A 759 -13.68 -30.59 46.05
C GLU A 759 -12.84 -30.85 44.80
N GLU A 760 -12.73 -29.88 43.88
CA GLU A 760 -11.95 -29.98 42.65
C GLU A 760 -11.06 -28.74 42.46
N LEU A 761 -9.76 -28.95 42.14
CA LEU A 761 -8.80 -27.86 41.93
C LEU A 761 -8.06 -28.06 40.61
N TRP A 762 -8.66 -27.58 39.52
CA TRP A 762 -8.08 -27.67 38.18
C TRP A 762 -6.95 -26.67 37.96
N ILE A 763 -5.78 -27.15 37.53
CA ILE A 763 -4.60 -26.35 37.17
C ILE A 763 -3.96 -26.86 35.89
N LEU A 764 -3.19 -25.99 35.23
CA LEU A 764 -2.25 -26.39 34.18
C LEU A 764 -0.93 -26.86 34.82
N GLY A 765 -0.66 -28.16 34.74
CA GLY A 765 0.52 -28.75 35.36
C GLY A 765 0.98 -30.05 34.72
N GLU A 766 2.20 -30.46 35.06
CA GLU A 766 2.73 -31.78 34.73
C GLU A 766 2.52 -32.71 35.94
N PRO A 767 1.57 -33.68 35.86
CA PRO A 767 1.13 -34.45 37.02
C PRO A 767 2.27 -35.22 37.68
N ASP A 768 3.13 -35.88 36.90
CA ASP A 768 4.25 -36.69 37.41
C ASP A 768 5.25 -35.87 38.23
N LEU A 769 5.54 -34.63 37.81
CA LEU A 769 6.49 -33.75 38.52
C LEU A 769 5.88 -33.21 39.82
N LEU A 770 4.62 -32.80 39.78
CA LEU A 770 3.90 -32.28 40.95
C LEU A 770 3.69 -33.37 42.00
N GLU A 771 3.26 -34.57 41.57
CA GLU A 771 3.11 -35.74 42.45
C GLU A 771 4.44 -36.05 43.13
N ARG A 772 5.53 -36.07 42.36
CA ARG A 772 6.86 -36.35 42.90
C ARG A 772 7.34 -35.28 43.87
N ALA A 773 7.02 -34.02 43.64
CA ALA A 773 7.38 -32.92 44.53
C ALA A 773 6.66 -33.08 45.88
N ILE A 774 5.37 -33.39 45.85
CA ILE A 774 4.56 -33.66 47.05
C ILE A 774 5.07 -34.91 47.79
N VAL A 775 5.36 -35.99 47.07
CA VAL A 775 5.98 -37.20 47.63
C VAL A 775 7.29 -36.87 48.35
N ASN A 776 8.14 -36.00 47.79
CA ASN A 776 9.39 -35.58 48.42
C ASN A 776 9.14 -34.80 49.74
N LEU A 777 8.14 -33.91 49.76
CA LEU A 777 7.75 -33.18 50.97
C LEU A 777 7.21 -34.14 52.05
N ILE A 778 6.28 -35.03 51.70
CA ILE A 778 5.70 -36.02 52.63
C ILE A 778 6.77 -37.00 53.12
N SER A 779 7.64 -37.50 52.24
CA SER A 779 8.76 -38.37 52.62
C SER A 779 9.69 -37.65 53.62
N ASN A 780 9.98 -36.37 53.42
CA ASN A 780 10.81 -35.60 54.35
C ASN A 780 10.11 -35.47 55.70
N ALA A 781 8.83 -35.08 55.73
CA ALA A 781 8.03 -35.01 56.94
C ALA A 781 8.04 -36.35 57.73
N ILE A 782 7.84 -37.48 57.05
CA ILE A 782 7.89 -38.82 57.66
C ILE A 782 9.30 -39.16 58.15
N LYS A 783 10.35 -38.87 57.37
CA LYS A 783 11.74 -39.20 57.72
C LYS A 783 12.21 -38.47 58.97
N TYR A 784 11.88 -37.18 59.07
CA TYR A 784 12.32 -36.27 60.13
C TYR A 784 11.36 -36.17 61.33
N SER A 785 10.28 -36.94 61.32
CA SER A 785 9.42 -37.14 62.50
C SER A 785 9.78 -38.39 63.30
N ASP A 786 9.50 -38.36 64.60
CA ASP A 786 9.58 -39.52 65.49
C ASP A 786 8.43 -40.51 65.20
N ASN A 787 8.48 -41.71 65.81
CA ASN A 787 7.41 -42.69 65.65
C ASN A 787 6.15 -42.25 66.43
N ASN A 788 4.96 -42.56 65.92
CA ASN A 788 3.66 -42.16 66.49
C ASN A 788 3.32 -40.65 66.46
N THR A 789 3.89 -39.88 65.53
CA THR A 789 3.51 -38.48 65.29
C THR A 789 2.46 -38.34 64.20
N ASN A 790 1.99 -37.11 63.95
CA ASN A 790 1.10 -36.79 62.84
C ASN A 790 1.83 -36.05 61.70
N VAL A 791 1.46 -36.36 60.46
CA VAL A 791 1.82 -35.56 59.28
C VAL A 791 0.53 -35.17 58.58
N LYS A 792 0.33 -33.86 58.39
CA LYS A 792 -0.88 -33.30 57.78
C LYS A 792 -0.56 -32.68 56.43
N VAL A 793 -1.38 -32.99 55.42
CA VAL A 793 -1.32 -32.38 54.09
C VAL A 793 -2.56 -31.52 53.91
N ASN A 794 -2.39 -30.20 53.97
CA ASN A 794 -3.47 -29.23 53.84
C ASN A 794 -3.37 -28.52 52.49
N VAL A 795 -4.43 -28.62 51.69
CA VAL A 795 -4.55 -27.93 50.41
C VAL A 795 -5.64 -26.88 50.51
N PHE A 796 -5.28 -25.62 50.28
CA PHE A 796 -6.23 -24.52 50.28
C PHE A 796 -5.90 -23.44 49.24
N THR A 797 -6.92 -22.71 48.79
CA THR A 797 -6.79 -21.58 47.88
C THR A 797 -6.74 -20.26 48.64
N ARG A 798 -5.88 -19.33 48.23
CA ARG A 798 -5.88 -17.96 48.74
C ARG A 798 -5.53 -16.99 47.62
N GLN A 799 -6.42 -16.04 47.36
CA GLN A 799 -6.33 -15.09 46.25
C GLN A 799 -6.27 -15.79 44.87
N LYS A 800 -5.08 -15.83 44.26
CA LYS A 800 -4.83 -16.43 42.93
C LYS A 800 -3.80 -17.58 42.99
N ASN A 801 -3.60 -18.18 44.16
CA ASN A 801 -2.65 -19.27 44.34
C ASN A 801 -3.28 -20.44 45.12
N ILE A 802 -2.88 -21.67 44.80
CA ILE A 802 -3.09 -22.87 45.60
C ILE A 802 -1.88 -23.03 46.53
N TYR A 803 -2.17 -23.37 47.79
CA TYR A 803 -1.20 -23.68 48.82
C TYR A 803 -1.36 -25.15 49.20
N CYS A 804 -0.32 -25.95 48.96
CA CYS A 804 -0.21 -27.34 49.42
C CYS A 804 0.82 -27.42 50.55
N CYS A 805 0.36 -27.39 51.79
CA CYS A 805 1.19 -27.37 52.98
C CYS A 805 1.31 -28.76 53.61
N VAL A 806 2.54 -29.27 53.70
CA VAL A 806 2.89 -30.49 54.44
C VAL A 806 3.45 -30.09 55.79
N ILE A 807 2.75 -30.47 56.86
CA ILE A 807 3.04 -30.10 58.23
C ILE A 807 3.46 -31.35 59.01
N ASP A 808 4.64 -31.29 59.62
CA ASP A 808 5.20 -32.36 60.45
C ASP A 808 5.40 -31.91 61.91
N GLU A 809 5.35 -32.87 62.83
CA GLU A 809 5.67 -32.68 64.26
C GLU A 809 7.09 -33.17 64.59
N GLY A 810 8.01 -33.05 63.63
CA GLY A 810 9.36 -33.57 63.70
C GLY A 810 10.35 -32.62 64.38
N TYR A 811 11.62 -32.81 64.06
CA TYR A 811 12.70 -32.14 64.77
C TYR A 811 12.83 -30.63 64.53
N GLY A 812 12.14 -30.08 63.52
CA GLY A 812 12.28 -28.70 63.09
C GLY A 812 13.68 -28.33 62.57
N ILE A 813 13.81 -27.11 62.05
CA ILE A 813 15.02 -26.56 61.41
C ILE A 813 15.40 -25.25 62.13
N SER A 814 16.69 -24.99 62.29
CA SER A 814 17.20 -23.76 62.91
C SER A 814 17.06 -22.56 61.97
N ARG A 815 16.96 -21.33 62.50
CA ARG A 815 16.88 -20.12 61.65
C ARG A 815 18.11 -19.89 60.79
N GLU A 816 19.27 -20.39 61.20
CA GLU A 816 20.54 -20.26 60.47
C GLU A 816 20.58 -21.15 59.23
N ASP A 817 19.89 -22.29 59.27
CA ASP A 817 19.86 -23.27 58.18
C ASP A 817 18.74 -23.03 57.14
N LEU A 818 17.78 -22.15 57.43
CA LEU A 818 16.64 -21.85 56.54
C LEU A 818 17.02 -21.24 55.18
N PRO A 819 17.95 -20.26 55.08
CA PRO A 819 18.23 -19.58 53.81
C PRO A 819 18.78 -20.51 52.72
N ASP A 820 19.44 -21.58 53.13
CA ASP A 820 20.22 -22.42 52.24
C ASP A 820 19.61 -23.82 52.04
N LEU A 821 18.39 -24.03 52.50
CA LEU A 821 17.71 -25.33 52.54
C LEU A 821 17.39 -25.89 51.15
N PHE A 822 17.21 -25.00 50.17
CA PHE A 822 16.92 -25.33 48.78
C PHE A 822 18.19 -25.39 47.91
N GLU A 823 19.37 -25.10 48.48
CA GLU A 823 20.64 -25.27 47.78
C GLU A 823 20.93 -26.76 47.52
N LEU A 824 21.43 -27.05 46.33
CA LEU A 824 21.81 -28.40 45.93
C LEU A 824 22.85 -28.98 46.89
N PHE A 825 22.60 -30.20 47.38
CA PHE A 825 23.53 -30.98 48.20
C PHE A 825 23.77 -30.47 49.62
N LYS A 826 23.09 -29.40 50.04
CA LYS A 826 23.20 -28.91 51.42
C LYS A 826 22.37 -29.78 52.36
N ARG A 827 22.96 -30.11 53.50
CA ARG A 827 22.31 -30.90 54.56
C ARG A 827 22.48 -30.19 55.88
N VAL A 828 21.39 -30.08 56.62
CA VAL A 828 21.41 -29.59 58.00
C VAL A 828 22.19 -30.59 58.85
N HIS A 829 23.36 -30.17 59.34
CA HIS A 829 24.21 -31.02 60.19
C HIS A 829 23.65 -31.03 61.61
N ARG A 830 23.52 -32.22 62.21
CA ARG A 830 23.16 -32.35 63.63
C ARG A 830 24.11 -33.28 64.34
N ASP A 831 24.67 -32.81 65.44
CA ASP A 831 25.51 -33.58 66.33
C ASP A 831 24.72 -34.70 67.03
N GLY A 832 25.19 -35.95 66.90
CA GLY A 832 24.94 -36.99 67.90
C GLY A 832 23.94 -38.12 67.60
N LYS A 833 23.23 -38.21 66.47
CA LYS A 833 22.40 -39.40 66.13
C LYS A 833 22.58 -39.86 64.67
N LYS A 834 22.60 -41.19 64.47
CA LYS A 834 22.86 -41.94 63.22
C LYS A 834 22.53 -41.16 61.93
N ARG A 835 23.55 -40.94 61.10
CA ARG A 835 23.47 -40.44 59.70
C ARG A 835 22.38 -41.21 58.93
N LYS A 836 21.20 -40.62 58.73
CA LYS A 836 20.19 -41.17 57.81
C LYS A 836 20.44 -40.67 56.38
N LEU A 837 20.29 -41.57 55.42
CA LEU A 837 20.52 -41.39 53.99
C LEU A 837 19.54 -40.36 53.38
N GLY A 838 20.06 -39.22 52.96
CA GLY A 838 19.37 -38.30 52.05
C GLY A 838 20.42 -37.45 51.35
N ILE A 839 20.31 -37.25 50.04
CA ILE A 839 21.38 -36.69 49.22
C ILE A 839 21.37 -35.14 49.21
N GLY A 840 20.27 -34.52 49.63
CA GLY A 840 20.09 -33.07 49.58
C GLY A 840 19.55 -32.57 48.23
N LEU A 841 19.00 -33.48 47.41
CA LEU A 841 18.40 -33.18 46.10
C LEU A 841 16.88 -32.99 46.15
N GLY A 842 16.22 -33.52 47.19
CA GLY A 842 14.76 -33.56 47.25
C GLY A 842 14.11 -32.17 47.29
N LEU A 843 14.59 -31.29 48.16
CA LEU A 843 14.04 -29.93 48.29
C LEU A 843 14.40 -29.02 47.12
N ALA A 844 15.62 -29.16 46.58
CA ALA A 844 16.03 -28.49 45.34
C ALA A 844 15.17 -28.91 44.13
N PHE A 845 14.70 -30.16 44.10
CA PHE A 845 13.73 -30.62 43.10
C PHE A 845 12.35 -29.98 43.30
N VAL A 846 11.86 -29.90 44.55
CA VAL A 846 10.56 -29.25 44.84
C VAL A 846 10.58 -27.78 44.42
N ASP A 847 11.66 -27.06 44.72
CA ASP A 847 11.84 -25.66 44.28
C ASP A 847 11.87 -25.54 42.74
N ALA A 848 12.60 -26.42 42.05
CA ALA A 848 12.62 -26.43 40.59
C ALA A 848 11.23 -26.70 39.98
N VAL A 849 10.45 -27.63 40.56
CA VAL A 849 9.08 -27.92 40.11
C VAL A 849 8.15 -26.73 40.39
N ALA A 850 8.26 -26.09 41.55
CA ALA A 850 7.48 -24.90 41.90
C ALA A 850 7.73 -23.76 40.89
N GLN A 851 9.00 -23.44 40.65
CA GLN A 851 9.40 -22.41 39.70
C GLN A 851 8.93 -22.72 38.27
N ARG A 852 9.01 -23.99 37.84
CA ARG A 852 8.50 -24.44 36.52
C ARG A 852 7.01 -24.15 36.36
N HIS A 853 6.23 -24.28 37.42
CA HIS A 853 4.79 -24.01 37.41
C HIS A 853 4.44 -22.56 37.76
N GLY A 854 5.42 -21.64 37.76
CA GLY A 854 5.20 -20.22 38.06
C GLY A 854 4.98 -19.90 39.55
N GLY A 855 5.35 -20.82 40.43
CA GLY A 855 5.18 -20.76 41.88
C GLY A 855 6.49 -20.73 42.67
N HIS A 856 6.39 -20.93 43.97
CA HIS A 856 7.52 -20.99 44.91
C HIS A 856 7.22 -21.92 46.09
N VAL A 857 8.20 -22.14 46.96
CA VAL A 857 8.04 -22.95 48.19
C VAL A 857 8.28 -22.08 49.42
N ASP A 858 7.29 -22.04 50.31
CA ASP A 858 7.41 -21.38 51.61
C ASP A 858 7.75 -22.42 52.70
N VAL A 859 8.58 -22.02 53.66
CA VAL A 859 8.95 -22.86 54.80
C VAL A 859 8.80 -22.09 56.11
N GLU A 860 8.08 -22.68 57.05
CA GLU A 860 8.00 -22.24 58.44
C GLU A 860 8.44 -23.38 59.34
N SER A 861 9.52 -23.19 60.10
CA SER A 861 10.03 -24.24 60.98
C SER A 861 10.60 -23.65 62.25
N THR A 862 10.36 -24.35 63.37
CA THR A 862 10.97 -24.02 64.66
C THR A 862 11.61 -25.27 65.22
N ALA A 863 12.90 -25.20 65.57
CA ALA A 863 13.63 -26.33 66.12
C ALA A 863 12.90 -26.95 67.32
N GLY A 864 12.61 -28.25 67.23
CA GLY A 864 11.91 -29.05 68.25
C GLY A 864 10.38 -29.02 68.18
N LEU A 865 9.77 -28.23 67.31
CA LEU A 865 8.30 -28.10 67.18
C LEU A 865 7.75 -28.57 65.82
N GLY A 866 8.62 -29.01 64.90
CA GLY A 866 8.25 -29.45 63.56
C GLY A 866 8.47 -28.41 62.46
N SER A 867 8.06 -28.77 61.24
CA SER A 867 8.19 -27.91 60.05
C SER A 867 6.91 -27.92 59.21
N SER A 868 6.65 -26.82 58.53
CA SER A 868 5.59 -26.65 57.54
C SER A 868 6.22 -26.22 56.23
N PHE A 869 6.10 -27.07 55.21
CA PHE A 869 6.53 -26.80 53.85
C PHE A 869 5.32 -26.60 52.96
N CYS A 870 5.16 -25.40 52.38
CA CYS A 870 4.04 -25.05 51.53
C CYS A 870 4.49 -24.86 50.08
N LEU A 871 4.06 -25.76 49.20
CA LEU A 871 4.17 -25.58 47.76
C LEU A 871 3.09 -24.59 47.30
N VAL A 872 3.49 -23.47 46.74
CA VAL A 872 2.60 -22.40 46.28
C VAL A 872 2.64 -22.35 44.76
N ILE A 873 1.49 -22.51 44.11
CA ILE A 873 1.37 -22.47 42.65
C ILE A 873 0.21 -21.57 42.20
N PRO A 874 0.31 -20.89 41.04
CA PRO A 874 -0.77 -20.06 40.52
C PRO A 874 -2.06 -20.86 40.27
N TYR A 875 -3.19 -20.27 40.66
CA TYR A 875 -4.53 -20.76 40.41
C TYR A 875 -5.24 -19.85 39.42
N GLN A 876 -5.64 -20.42 38.28
CA GLN A 876 -6.54 -19.77 37.33
C GLN A 876 -7.87 -20.55 37.37
N PRO A 877 -8.95 -19.98 37.94
CA PRO A 877 -10.25 -20.64 37.85
C PRO A 877 -10.63 -20.75 36.37
N ALA A 878 -11.05 -21.94 35.93
CA ALA A 878 -11.63 -22.13 34.62
C ALA A 878 -12.80 -21.15 34.45
N ALA A 879 -12.79 -20.35 33.39
CA ALA A 879 -13.79 -19.33 33.11
C ALA A 879 -15.13 -19.91 32.66
#